data_AF-A0A3E0QUR5-F1
#
_entry.id   AF-A0A3E0QUR5-F1
#
_cell.length_a   1.000
_cell.length_b   1.000
_cell.length_c   1.000
_cell.angle_alpha   90.00
_cell.angle_beta   90.00
_cell.angle_gamma   90.00
#
_symmetry.space_group_name_H-M   'P 1'
#
loop_
_entity.id
_entity.type
_entity.pdbx_description
1 polymer ?
#
loop_
_entity_poly.entity_id
_entity_poly.type
_entity_poly.pdbx_seq_one_letter_code
_entity_poly.pdbx_strand_id
1 'polypeptide(L)'
;MLLQPVAGNLTWTASAASKTSSASATASPQLLLLGESPVTSGAVRRTYDFIPAQGEANGKTRVHVIAIDMTNPYVSLNAMTGGSTLPGKTAVGTMVKESGAVAGVNADYFDMSSSQAVPFGFQITSGELLKTARKLDGMYMFGITSSRLPVIDRFTMQGSVVAANGAKFELSGVNEAAYWNQDGSASHANALYMYTSSWTAAERPSASGTTPTEALVQDGIVVQVSDKAALPVQPPENGYILRGHGQAAQFILDNLLPGTPVTATSFIKSETSGMTYSANDWSMMIGGHTILVDGGVPAAFSRSVSSLSPNADRARTAVGYSQDKKTVYLVTVEKSGSSAGATLSELQQILVMLGVWRGINLDGGGSTTMIARPLGEFETQLAHATEDGGSGTWQRPVVNGIGVYTSAPQGKLLGISISGKQVLFIGEQAEYALKAYDEYYNPLDPAGMSAAWSLDKPELGKLTGNVLQPARAGTGTLTVKSGSISDKLALEVIGEKQIVRMTIAASQTELAPGASIRVPVSVELADGRKLSVPAASVKWEFRGFEGTAKDGVINIHAVKEGVKTGYAIARYDGYSALLTLTAGSSQQLFEDFENVKVAITPSSVPSEVTAGTGFVSGLPGRETSTALRLQYDFSTSAEDRTKAAYAMFNGQGVALPGQPTRLSVEVYGDASGHMVRAMITDAAGKDHLVDLAKSLNWHGWKTLTADLTAYPLVYPVKLKSLYVASPKEGQADRPAYGEVYFDDIVLHYPAASGEQKSSTVVLAIGSRQAKVGGQPVTLDVAPFAKDGVTYLPLRFVADQLGGSTDWDAQTKKVTVLRGDRLLELRFGQETIIVNGERKSAPAQPYAEKGRTLVPIRLVSEQLGLRVDWNKENNTVTIQ
;
A
#
# COMPACT_ATOMS: atom_id res chain seq x y z
N MET A 1 -46.77 22.77 -37.19
CA MET A 1 -47.83 22.79 -36.16
C MET A 1 -47.17 22.43 -34.84
N LEU A 2 -46.80 23.39 -33.96
CA LEU A 2 -47.68 24.05 -32.97
C LEU A 2 -48.49 22.97 -32.23
N LEU A 3 -48.32 22.67 -30.93
CA LEU A 3 -48.23 23.53 -29.76
C LEU A 3 -47.93 22.67 -28.49
N GLN A 4 -47.08 23.16 -27.59
CA GLN A 4 -47.32 23.09 -26.12
C GLN A 4 -48.48 24.05 -25.79
N PRO A 5 -49.30 23.94 -24.71
CA PRO A 5 -48.88 24.02 -23.28
C PRO A 5 -49.80 23.18 -22.33
N VAL A 6 -49.74 23.13 -21.00
CA VAL A 6 -49.89 24.18 -19.97
C VAL A 6 -49.51 23.62 -18.60
N ALA A 7 -48.84 24.48 -17.82
CA ALA A 7 -48.51 24.32 -16.41
C ALA A 7 -49.72 24.51 -15.47
N GLY A 8 -49.73 23.81 -14.34
CA GLY A 8 -50.63 24.06 -13.22
C GLY A 8 -49.96 23.73 -11.90
N ASN A 9 -49.37 24.74 -11.28
CA ASN A 9 -49.01 24.73 -9.85
C ASN A 9 -50.30 24.75 -9.02
N LEU A 10 -50.37 23.97 -7.93
CA LEU A 10 -51.06 24.35 -6.69
C LEU A 10 -50.69 23.40 -5.52
N THR A 11 -49.88 23.95 -4.62
CA THR A 11 -49.91 23.86 -3.15
C THR A 11 -50.15 22.51 -2.46
N TRP A 12 -49.07 22.07 -1.79
CA TRP A 12 -49.06 21.06 -0.73
C TRP A 12 -49.85 21.52 0.51
N THR A 13 -50.73 20.66 1.01
CA THR A 13 -51.15 20.64 2.42
C THR A 13 -50.63 19.36 3.05
N ALA A 14 -49.87 19.50 4.14
CA ALA A 14 -49.33 18.39 4.89
C ALA A 14 -50.42 17.74 5.74
N SER A 15 -50.54 16.41 5.66
CA SER A 15 -51.19 15.60 6.68
C SER A 15 -50.31 14.41 7.02
N ALA A 16 -50.30 14.12 8.32
CA ALA A 16 -49.30 13.37 9.05
C ALA A 16 -49.23 11.88 8.71
N ALA A 17 -48.02 11.35 8.89
CA ALA A 17 -47.59 10.00 8.58
C ALA A 17 -48.32 8.90 9.37
N SER A 18 -48.83 7.90 8.66
CA SER A 18 -48.91 6.53 9.17
C SER A 18 -47.63 5.79 8.76
N LYS A 19 -46.82 5.38 9.75
CA LYS A 19 -45.62 4.55 9.55
C LYS A 19 -46.02 3.17 9.03
N THR A 20 -46.02 3.01 7.71
CA THR A 20 -45.79 1.70 7.10
C THR A 20 -44.29 1.50 6.96
N SER A 21 -43.77 0.46 7.59
CA SER A 21 -42.40 -0.01 7.44
C SER A 21 -42.11 -0.31 5.97
N SER A 22 -41.44 0.62 5.29
CA SER A 22 -40.81 0.33 4.00
C SER A 22 -39.68 -0.66 4.26
N ALA A 23 -39.84 -1.89 3.77
CA ALA A 23 -38.71 -2.78 3.57
C ALA A 23 -37.63 -2.03 2.79
N SER A 24 -36.45 -1.88 3.39
CA SER A 24 -35.30 -1.27 2.72
C SER A 24 -34.99 -2.12 1.49
N ALA A 25 -35.24 -1.59 0.29
CA ALA A 25 -34.75 -2.20 -0.93
C ALA A 25 -33.22 -2.21 -0.85
N THR A 26 -32.63 -3.40 -0.71
CA THR A 26 -31.16 -3.58 -0.75
C THR A 26 -30.66 -3.09 -2.11
N ALA A 27 -29.83 -2.05 -2.10
CA ALA A 27 -29.25 -1.50 -3.31
C ALA A 27 -28.36 -2.55 -4.00
N SER A 28 -28.55 -2.75 -5.32
CA SER A 28 -27.71 -3.62 -6.14
C SER A 28 -26.26 -3.11 -6.21
N PRO A 29 -25.27 -4.00 -6.39
CA PRO A 29 -23.88 -3.58 -6.54
C PRO A 29 -23.71 -2.72 -7.81
N GLN A 30 -22.74 -1.81 -7.78
CA GLN A 30 -22.47 -0.86 -8.86
C GLN A 30 -21.00 -0.91 -9.30
N LEU A 31 -20.76 -0.73 -10.60
CA LEU A 31 -19.43 -0.55 -11.18
C LEU A 31 -19.40 0.77 -11.95
N LEU A 32 -18.79 1.80 -11.35
CA LEU A 32 -18.82 3.18 -11.84
C LEU A 32 -17.52 3.51 -12.58
N LEU A 33 -17.60 3.80 -13.88
CA LEU A 33 -16.44 4.22 -14.67
C LEU A 33 -15.98 5.61 -14.21
N LEU A 34 -14.71 5.71 -13.83
CA LEU A 34 -14.07 6.96 -13.42
C LEU A 34 -13.29 7.62 -14.54
N GLY A 35 -12.75 6.83 -15.46
CA GLY A 35 -11.99 7.32 -16.59
C GLY A 35 -11.40 6.19 -17.42
N GLU A 36 -11.06 6.53 -18.65
CA GLU A 36 -10.37 5.64 -19.58
C GLU A 36 -9.31 6.39 -20.39
N SER A 37 -8.29 5.67 -20.83
CA SER A 37 -7.19 6.21 -21.61
C SER A 37 -6.61 5.10 -22.51
N PRO A 38 -6.38 5.36 -23.81
CA PRO A 38 -5.67 4.42 -24.68
C PRO A 38 -4.25 4.14 -24.19
N VAL A 39 -3.83 2.89 -24.29
CA VAL A 39 -2.44 2.46 -24.08
C VAL A 39 -1.70 2.37 -25.43
N THR A 40 -2.40 1.84 -26.43
CA THR A 40 -1.98 1.72 -27.83
C THR A 40 -3.21 1.41 -28.69
N SER A 41 -3.08 1.41 -30.01
CA SER A 41 -4.14 0.97 -30.92
C SER A 41 -4.60 -0.44 -30.55
N GLY A 42 -5.88 -0.59 -30.20
CA GLY A 42 -6.46 -1.86 -29.80
C GLY A 42 -6.37 -2.19 -28.31
N ALA A 43 -5.80 -1.32 -27.45
CA ALA A 43 -5.84 -1.49 -26.00
C ALA A 43 -6.18 -0.21 -25.24
N VAL A 44 -7.17 -0.28 -24.37
CA VAL A 44 -7.64 0.85 -23.55
C VAL A 44 -7.61 0.46 -22.08
N ARG A 45 -7.00 1.31 -21.26
CA ARG A 45 -7.06 1.20 -19.81
C ARG A 45 -8.31 1.92 -19.29
N ARG A 46 -9.04 1.29 -18.39
CA ARG A 46 -10.21 1.83 -17.69
C ARG A 46 -10.04 1.70 -16.18
N THR A 47 -10.60 2.66 -15.46
CA THR A 47 -10.60 2.68 -14.00
C THR A 47 -12.03 2.81 -13.50
N TYR A 48 -12.42 1.96 -12.54
CA TYR A 48 -13.76 1.92 -11.97
C TYR A 48 -13.70 2.00 -10.44
N ASP A 49 -14.75 2.56 -9.83
CA ASP A 49 -15.09 2.28 -8.43
C ASP A 49 -16.18 1.20 -8.41
N PHE A 50 -15.91 0.08 -7.74
CA PHE A 50 -16.89 -0.93 -7.38
C PHE A 50 -17.48 -0.61 -6.01
N ILE A 51 -18.81 -0.65 -5.93
CA ILE A 51 -19.58 -0.42 -4.70
C ILE A 51 -20.41 -1.69 -4.45
N PRO A 52 -20.14 -2.43 -3.37
CA PRO A 52 -20.89 -3.66 -3.06
C PRO A 52 -22.34 -3.35 -2.63
N ALA A 53 -23.17 -4.38 -2.57
CA ALA A 53 -24.57 -4.24 -2.14
C ALA A 53 -24.68 -3.89 -0.65
N GLN A 54 -25.75 -3.19 -0.24
CA GLN A 54 -25.99 -2.89 1.19
C GLN A 54 -26.10 -4.18 2.02
N GLY A 55 -25.21 -4.34 3.01
CA GLY A 55 -25.13 -5.52 3.89
C GLY A 55 -23.87 -6.35 3.71
N GLU A 56 -23.13 -6.15 2.61
CA GLU A 56 -21.74 -6.60 2.47
C GLU A 56 -20.86 -5.56 3.16
N ALA A 57 -20.18 -5.98 4.22
CA ALA A 57 -19.51 -5.07 5.13
C ALA A 57 -18.16 -4.59 4.58
N ASN A 58 -18.07 -3.95 3.41
CA ASN A 58 -16.80 -3.34 2.97
C ASN A 58 -16.97 -2.08 2.11
N GLY A 59 -15.94 -1.23 2.20
CA GLY A 59 -15.90 0.09 1.57
C GLY A 59 -15.72 0.06 0.05
N LYS A 60 -15.58 1.25 -0.54
CA LYS A 60 -15.37 1.44 -1.98
C LYS A 60 -14.08 0.75 -2.46
N THR A 61 -14.14 0.08 -3.61
CA THR A 61 -13.00 -0.64 -4.18
C THR A 61 -12.63 -0.13 -5.57
N ARG A 62 -11.34 0.11 -5.80
CA ARG A 62 -10.80 0.57 -7.06
C ARG A 62 -10.42 -0.61 -7.96
N VAL A 63 -10.98 -0.64 -9.16
CA VAL A 63 -10.75 -1.69 -10.17
C VAL A 63 -10.08 -1.08 -11.39
N HIS A 64 -9.05 -1.72 -11.91
CA HIS A 64 -8.32 -1.32 -13.11
C HIS A 64 -8.43 -2.40 -14.17
N VAL A 65 -8.70 -2.01 -15.41
CA VAL A 65 -8.95 -2.94 -16.50
C VAL A 65 -8.17 -2.49 -17.73
N ILE A 66 -7.48 -3.41 -18.39
CA ILE A 66 -7.03 -3.22 -19.76
C ILE A 66 -7.94 -4.06 -20.65
N ALA A 67 -8.74 -3.38 -21.48
CA ALA A 67 -9.57 -4.02 -22.49
C ALA A 67 -8.80 -4.04 -23.83
N ILE A 68 -8.57 -5.24 -24.37
CA ILE A 68 -7.78 -5.48 -25.59
C ILE A 68 -8.71 -5.99 -26.68
N ASP A 69 -8.78 -5.28 -27.80
CA ASP A 69 -9.47 -5.67 -29.02
C ASP A 69 -8.60 -6.63 -29.85
N MET A 70 -8.91 -7.92 -29.75
CA MET A 70 -8.18 -8.98 -30.45
C MET A 70 -8.37 -8.94 -31.97
N THR A 71 -9.33 -8.16 -32.49
CA THR A 71 -9.50 -7.94 -33.94
C THR A 71 -8.58 -6.88 -34.50
N ASN A 72 -8.00 -6.02 -33.65
CA ASN A 72 -7.05 -5.00 -34.09
C ASN A 72 -5.70 -5.64 -34.44
N PRO A 73 -5.21 -5.52 -35.69
CA PRO A 73 -4.00 -6.23 -36.14
C PRO A 73 -2.73 -5.80 -35.38
N TYR A 74 -2.72 -4.62 -34.77
CA TYR A 74 -1.54 -4.03 -34.15
C TYR A 74 -1.31 -4.46 -32.70
N VAL A 75 -2.33 -4.97 -32.01
CA VAL A 75 -2.17 -5.42 -30.62
C VAL A 75 -2.01 -6.93 -30.56
N SER A 76 -1.18 -7.40 -29.63
CA SER A 76 -1.06 -8.83 -29.32
C SER A 76 -0.80 -9.04 -27.82
N LEU A 77 -1.01 -10.27 -27.36
CA LEU A 77 -0.74 -10.70 -26.00
C LEU A 77 0.31 -11.79 -26.00
N ASN A 78 1.21 -11.77 -25.03
CA ASN A 78 2.18 -12.85 -24.84
C ASN A 78 2.46 -13.09 -23.35
N ALA A 79 2.92 -14.29 -23.00
CA ALA A 79 3.36 -14.61 -21.66
C ALA A 79 4.77 -14.04 -21.43
N MET A 80 4.95 -13.30 -20.33
CA MET A 80 6.24 -12.79 -19.87
C MET A 80 6.83 -13.72 -18.82
N THR A 81 8.13 -13.98 -18.87
CA THR A 81 8.83 -14.81 -17.88
C THR A 81 9.39 -13.94 -16.76
N GLY A 82 9.33 -14.43 -15.53
CA GLY A 82 9.94 -13.82 -14.36
C GLY A 82 11.46 -13.95 -14.39
N GLY A 83 12.12 -13.14 -15.20
CA GLY A 83 13.53 -13.32 -15.59
C GLY A 83 13.63 -13.80 -17.03
N SER A 84 14.85 -13.98 -17.54
CA SER A 84 15.06 -14.45 -18.92
C SER A 84 14.80 -15.94 -19.11
N THR A 85 14.76 -16.73 -18.02
CA THR A 85 14.79 -18.19 -18.04
C THR A 85 14.05 -18.78 -16.83
N LEU A 86 13.88 -20.11 -16.81
CA LEU A 86 13.37 -20.87 -15.66
C LEU A 86 14.52 -21.58 -14.92
N PRO A 87 14.40 -21.79 -13.59
CA PRO A 87 13.49 -21.08 -12.67
C PRO A 87 13.88 -19.60 -12.51
N GLY A 88 12.92 -18.75 -12.16
CA GLY A 88 13.16 -17.32 -11.99
C GLY A 88 11.94 -16.54 -11.47
N LYS A 89 12.19 -15.39 -10.84
CA LYS A 89 11.16 -14.39 -10.52
C LYS A 89 11.71 -12.96 -10.61
N THR A 90 10.89 -12.03 -11.08
CA THR A 90 11.21 -10.59 -11.07
C THR A 90 9.93 -9.75 -10.96
N ALA A 91 10.05 -8.44 -10.78
CA ALA A 91 8.90 -7.54 -10.73
C ALA A 91 8.21 -7.45 -12.11
N VAL A 92 6.88 -7.32 -12.14
CA VAL A 92 6.12 -7.18 -13.40
C VAL A 92 6.57 -5.96 -14.21
N GLY A 93 6.89 -4.84 -13.55
CA GLY A 93 7.47 -3.66 -14.21
C GLY A 93 8.78 -3.97 -14.94
N THR A 94 9.62 -4.82 -14.36
CA THR A 94 10.86 -5.29 -15.01
C THR A 94 10.53 -6.16 -16.22
N MET A 95 9.60 -7.12 -16.10
CA MET A 95 9.18 -7.98 -17.22
C MET A 95 8.62 -7.17 -18.40
N VAL A 96 7.78 -6.18 -18.11
CA VAL A 96 7.18 -5.31 -19.15
C VAL A 96 8.28 -4.52 -19.86
N LYS A 97 9.22 -3.95 -19.11
CA LYS A 97 10.36 -3.21 -19.65
C LYS A 97 11.27 -4.09 -20.52
N GLU A 98 11.67 -5.26 -20.01
CA GLU A 98 12.62 -6.15 -20.69
C GLU A 98 12.02 -6.82 -21.92
N SER A 99 10.71 -7.14 -21.91
CA SER A 99 10.04 -7.74 -23.06
C SER A 99 9.61 -6.72 -24.11
N GLY A 100 9.64 -5.42 -23.81
CA GLY A 100 9.14 -4.37 -24.71
C GLY A 100 7.60 -4.29 -24.76
N ALA A 101 6.90 -4.84 -23.77
CA ALA A 101 5.46 -4.69 -23.66
C ALA A 101 5.09 -3.24 -23.32
N VAL A 102 3.91 -2.80 -23.77
CA VAL A 102 3.35 -1.47 -23.45
C VAL A 102 2.41 -1.50 -22.24
N ALA A 103 2.04 -2.69 -21.79
CA ALA A 103 1.35 -2.93 -20.53
C ALA A 103 1.51 -4.39 -20.09
N GLY A 104 1.15 -4.71 -18.85
CA GLY A 104 1.07 -6.08 -18.40
C GLY A 104 0.56 -6.24 -16.97
N VAL A 105 0.21 -7.47 -16.62
CA VAL A 105 -0.20 -7.88 -15.27
C VAL A 105 0.55 -9.14 -14.82
N ASN A 106 0.61 -9.39 -13.51
CA ASN A 106 1.05 -10.69 -12.99
C ASN A 106 0.06 -11.79 -13.38
N ALA A 107 0.48 -13.07 -13.35
CA ALA A 107 -0.38 -14.17 -13.79
C ALA A 107 -0.38 -15.39 -12.88
N ASP A 108 0.53 -16.35 -13.08
CA ASP A 108 0.41 -17.69 -12.53
C ASP A 108 0.80 -17.77 -11.06
N TYR A 109 0.34 -18.83 -10.41
CA TYR A 109 0.74 -19.21 -9.07
C TYR A 109 2.10 -19.89 -9.09
N PHE A 110 2.80 -19.79 -7.98
CA PHE A 110 4.09 -20.43 -7.78
C PHE A 110 4.33 -20.71 -6.30
N ASP A 111 5.32 -21.56 -6.03
CA ASP A 111 5.80 -21.78 -4.67
C ASP A 111 6.79 -20.68 -4.32
N MET A 112 6.34 -19.73 -3.49
CA MET A 112 7.15 -18.59 -3.07
C MET A 112 8.36 -18.97 -2.21
N SER A 113 8.28 -20.13 -1.53
CA SER A 113 9.35 -20.66 -0.67
C SER A 113 10.41 -21.45 -1.44
N SER A 114 10.08 -21.89 -2.66
CA SER A 114 10.99 -22.67 -3.49
C SER A 114 12.16 -21.83 -4.00
N SER A 115 13.38 -22.36 -3.88
CA SER A 115 14.57 -21.81 -4.57
C SER A 115 14.49 -21.99 -6.08
N GLN A 116 13.64 -22.90 -6.56
CA GLN A 116 13.33 -23.13 -7.97
C GLN A 116 11.92 -22.62 -8.27
N ALA A 117 11.77 -21.29 -8.28
CA ALA A 117 10.50 -20.64 -8.55
C ALA A 117 10.09 -20.86 -10.02
N VAL A 118 9.02 -21.62 -10.22
CA VAL A 118 8.41 -21.89 -11.52
C VAL A 118 6.89 -21.78 -11.43
N PRO A 119 6.20 -21.38 -12.51
CA PRO A 119 4.75 -21.30 -12.53
C PRO A 119 4.07 -22.67 -12.40
N PHE A 120 2.89 -22.73 -11.80
CA PHE A 120 2.15 -23.98 -11.63
C PHE A 120 1.53 -24.47 -12.93
N GLY A 121 1.09 -23.57 -13.81
CA GLY A 121 0.44 -23.90 -15.06
C GLY A 121 1.41 -24.10 -16.22
N PHE A 122 0.83 -24.14 -17.42
CA PHE A 122 1.59 -24.06 -18.65
C PHE A 122 2.20 -22.69 -18.79
N GLN A 123 3.38 -22.63 -19.41
CA GLN A 123 3.91 -21.41 -19.98
C GLN A 123 4.31 -21.65 -21.43
N ILE A 124 3.58 -21.00 -22.33
CA ILE A 124 3.94 -20.88 -23.74
C ILE A 124 4.17 -19.39 -24.01
N THR A 125 5.34 -19.08 -24.53
CA THR A 125 5.73 -17.71 -24.92
C THR A 125 6.12 -17.75 -26.39
N SER A 126 5.50 -16.90 -27.21
CA SER A 126 5.78 -16.83 -28.66
C SER A 126 5.65 -18.19 -29.38
N GLY A 127 4.73 -19.05 -28.94
CA GLY A 127 4.54 -20.41 -29.48
C GLY A 127 5.58 -21.44 -29.07
N GLU A 128 6.52 -21.10 -28.20
CA GLU A 128 7.48 -22.03 -27.61
C GLU A 128 6.97 -22.54 -26.25
N LEU A 129 6.97 -23.87 -26.06
CA LEU A 129 6.64 -24.48 -24.77
C LEU A 129 7.84 -24.34 -23.82
N LEU A 130 7.75 -23.39 -22.89
CA LEU A 130 8.77 -23.23 -21.86
C LEU A 130 8.53 -24.18 -20.70
N LYS A 131 7.27 -24.48 -20.37
CA LYS A 131 6.91 -25.34 -19.23
C LYS A 131 5.52 -25.94 -19.38
N THR A 132 5.35 -27.18 -18.91
CA THR A 132 4.04 -27.84 -18.78
C THR A 132 3.38 -27.60 -17.42
N ALA A 133 2.06 -27.68 -17.33
CA ALA A 133 1.37 -27.57 -16.05
C ALA A 133 1.67 -28.72 -15.07
N ARG A 134 1.62 -28.41 -13.77
CA ARG A 134 1.54 -29.39 -12.69
C ARG A 134 0.26 -30.21 -12.81
N LYS A 135 0.28 -31.45 -12.31
CA LYS A 135 -0.89 -32.32 -12.23
C LYS A 135 -1.79 -31.88 -11.07
N LEU A 136 -2.48 -30.75 -11.26
CA LEU A 136 -3.39 -30.16 -10.29
C LEU A 136 -4.82 -30.17 -10.82
N ASP A 137 -5.69 -30.93 -10.17
CA ASP A 137 -7.09 -31.03 -10.56
C ASP A 137 -7.80 -29.66 -10.52
N GLY A 138 -8.58 -29.39 -11.56
CA GLY A 138 -9.41 -28.19 -11.65
C GLY A 138 -8.64 -26.90 -11.95
N MET A 139 -7.36 -26.97 -12.31
CA MET A 139 -6.56 -25.78 -12.68
C MET A 139 -6.89 -25.32 -14.11
N TYR A 140 -7.35 -24.08 -14.24
CA TYR A 140 -7.60 -23.47 -15.54
C TYR A 140 -6.39 -22.68 -16.06
N MET A 141 -6.29 -22.62 -17.38
CA MET A 141 -5.30 -21.83 -18.11
C MET A 141 -6.00 -20.84 -19.01
N PHE A 142 -5.31 -19.75 -19.31
CA PHE A 142 -5.68 -18.79 -20.34
C PHE A 142 -4.65 -18.87 -21.47
N GLY A 143 -5.11 -18.93 -22.72
CA GLY A 143 -4.24 -18.93 -23.88
C GLY A 143 -4.80 -18.13 -25.05
N ILE A 144 -3.90 -17.69 -25.92
CA ILE A 144 -4.22 -17.11 -27.22
C ILE A 144 -3.69 -18.07 -28.28
N THR A 145 -4.56 -18.57 -29.16
CA THR A 145 -4.13 -19.41 -30.29
C THR A 145 -3.29 -18.61 -31.28
N SER A 146 -2.53 -19.28 -32.14
CA SER A 146 -1.80 -18.64 -33.25
C SER A 146 -2.73 -17.90 -34.23
N SER A 147 -4.01 -18.29 -34.27
CA SER A 147 -5.11 -17.60 -34.97
C SER A 147 -5.74 -16.45 -34.17
N ARG A 148 -5.12 -16.01 -33.07
CA ARG A 148 -5.53 -14.89 -32.21
C ARG A 148 -6.85 -15.10 -31.44
N LEU A 149 -7.28 -16.33 -31.22
CA LEU A 149 -8.49 -16.62 -30.46
C LEU A 149 -8.16 -16.81 -28.97
N PRO A 150 -8.84 -16.11 -28.04
CA PRO A 150 -8.72 -16.40 -26.63
C PRO A 150 -9.45 -17.68 -26.25
N VAL A 151 -8.81 -18.48 -25.39
CA VAL A 151 -9.33 -19.75 -24.87
C VAL A 151 -9.07 -19.82 -23.37
N ILE A 152 -10.10 -20.25 -22.63
CA ILE A 152 -10.02 -20.59 -21.21
C ILE A 152 -10.52 -22.02 -21.05
N ASP A 153 -9.62 -22.91 -20.66
CA ASP A 153 -9.91 -24.31 -20.44
C ASP A 153 -8.92 -24.93 -19.45
N ARG A 154 -9.18 -26.18 -19.08
CA ARG A 154 -8.22 -27.04 -18.41
C ARG A 154 -7.45 -27.83 -19.47
N PHE A 155 -6.14 -27.91 -19.29
CA PHE A 155 -5.26 -28.60 -20.20
C PHE A 155 -4.37 -29.58 -19.46
N THR A 156 -4.13 -30.73 -20.10
CA THR A 156 -3.18 -31.74 -19.66
C THR A 156 -2.07 -31.88 -20.68
N MET A 157 -0.89 -32.32 -20.23
CA MET A 157 0.17 -32.72 -21.12
C MET A 157 0.05 -34.21 -21.44
N GLN A 158 0.22 -34.56 -22.71
CA GLN A 158 0.45 -35.92 -23.17
C GLN A 158 1.82 -35.99 -23.83
N GLY A 159 2.65 -36.96 -23.51
CA GLY A 159 3.96 -37.07 -24.13
C GLY A 159 4.70 -38.32 -23.78
N SER A 160 5.69 -38.67 -24.59
CA SER A 160 6.48 -39.88 -24.37
C SER A 160 7.87 -39.78 -24.97
N VAL A 161 8.76 -40.60 -24.43
CA VAL A 161 10.10 -40.87 -24.97
C VAL A 161 10.09 -42.25 -25.60
N VAL A 162 10.57 -42.34 -26.83
CA VAL A 162 10.74 -43.58 -27.57
C VAL A 162 12.23 -43.77 -27.87
N ALA A 163 12.80 -44.87 -27.35
CA ALA A 163 14.18 -45.26 -27.57
C ALA A 163 14.38 -45.97 -28.91
N ALA A 164 15.63 -46.10 -29.37
CA ALA A 164 15.97 -46.75 -30.64
C ALA A 164 15.46 -48.20 -30.76
N ASN A 165 15.34 -48.92 -29.64
CA ASN A 165 14.83 -50.29 -29.59
C ASN A 165 13.29 -50.38 -29.59
N GLY A 166 12.58 -49.25 -29.71
CA GLY A 166 11.13 -49.16 -29.69
C GLY A 166 10.51 -49.13 -28.28
N ALA A 167 11.31 -49.23 -27.22
CA ALA A 167 10.80 -49.07 -25.86
C ALA A 167 10.27 -47.64 -25.64
N LYS A 168 9.16 -47.54 -24.93
CA LYS A 168 8.43 -46.28 -24.73
C LYS A 168 8.18 -46.03 -23.25
N PHE A 169 8.35 -44.79 -22.81
CA PHE A 169 7.99 -44.32 -21.47
C PHE A 169 7.26 -42.98 -21.55
N GLU A 170 6.25 -42.78 -20.70
CA GLU A 170 5.44 -41.55 -20.71
C GLU A 170 6.17 -40.42 -19.98
N LEU A 171 6.14 -39.22 -20.58
CA LEU A 171 6.64 -38.01 -19.96
C LEU A 171 5.60 -37.47 -18.98
N SER A 172 6.06 -37.07 -17.80
CA SER A 172 5.22 -36.46 -16.76
C SER A 172 5.25 -34.93 -16.78
N GLY A 173 6.23 -34.32 -17.44
CA GLY A 173 6.29 -32.87 -17.62
C GLY A 173 7.59 -32.38 -18.25
N VAL A 174 7.60 -31.08 -18.55
CA VAL A 174 8.74 -30.34 -19.10
C VAL A 174 9.06 -29.14 -18.20
N ASN A 175 10.34 -28.97 -17.84
CA ASN A 175 10.88 -27.83 -17.06
C ASN A 175 10.10 -27.56 -15.75
N GLU A 176 9.94 -28.59 -14.93
CA GLU A 176 9.14 -28.53 -13.71
C GLU A 176 10.01 -28.66 -12.46
N ALA A 177 9.67 -27.91 -11.41
CA ALA A 177 10.30 -28.08 -10.10
C ALA A 177 9.69 -29.28 -9.37
N ALA A 178 10.36 -29.81 -8.34
CA ALA A 178 9.72 -30.83 -7.50
C ALA A 178 8.51 -30.23 -6.77
N TYR A 179 7.44 -31.02 -6.66
CA TYR A 179 6.24 -30.66 -5.90
C TYR A 179 5.57 -31.93 -5.36
N TRP A 180 4.59 -31.75 -4.48
CA TRP A 180 3.80 -32.84 -3.91
C TRP A 180 2.43 -32.88 -4.57
N ASN A 181 2.03 -34.08 -5.00
CA ASN A 181 0.69 -34.32 -5.54
C ASN A 181 -0.35 -34.23 -4.41
N GLN A 182 -1.62 -34.11 -4.78
CA GLN A 182 -2.73 -33.99 -3.80
C GLN A 182 -2.87 -35.22 -2.89
N ASP A 183 -2.40 -36.39 -3.35
CA ASP A 183 -2.34 -37.63 -2.57
C ASP A 183 -1.12 -37.72 -1.65
N GLY A 184 -0.26 -36.68 -1.61
CA GLY A 184 0.95 -36.64 -0.81
C GLY A 184 2.16 -37.34 -1.43
N SER A 185 2.04 -37.89 -2.64
CA SER A 185 3.18 -38.48 -3.36
C SER A 185 4.09 -37.41 -3.98
N ALA A 186 5.40 -37.69 -4.08
CA ALA A 186 6.33 -36.79 -4.75
C ALA A 186 6.06 -36.81 -6.27
N SER A 187 5.98 -35.63 -6.91
CA SER A 187 5.67 -35.51 -8.34
C SER A 187 6.65 -36.24 -9.26
N HIS A 188 7.90 -36.35 -8.81
CA HIS A 188 8.98 -37.00 -9.55
C HIS A 188 9.09 -38.52 -9.27
N ALA A 189 8.32 -39.10 -8.34
CA ALA A 189 8.41 -40.52 -8.05
C ALA A 189 7.97 -41.37 -9.27
N ASN A 190 8.81 -42.33 -9.67
CA ASN A 190 8.57 -43.22 -10.83
C ASN A 190 8.29 -42.47 -12.16
N ALA A 191 8.73 -41.22 -12.28
CA ALA A 191 8.35 -40.35 -13.38
C ALA A 191 9.55 -39.92 -14.22
N LEU A 192 9.29 -39.68 -15.51
CA LEU A 192 10.24 -39.14 -16.48
C LEU A 192 9.90 -37.68 -16.77
N TYR A 193 10.87 -36.78 -16.59
CA TYR A 193 10.75 -35.36 -16.89
C TYR A 193 11.78 -34.95 -17.95
N MET A 194 11.43 -33.96 -18.77
CA MET A 194 12.33 -33.39 -19.76
C MET A 194 12.73 -31.97 -19.35
N TYR A 195 14.02 -31.67 -19.41
CA TYR A 195 14.56 -30.33 -19.16
C TYR A 195 15.20 -29.80 -20.44
N THR A 196 14.72 -28.66 -20.93
CA THR A 196 15.18 -28.01 -22.17
C THR A 196 16.04 -26.79 -21.84
N SER A 197 16.59 -26.12 -22.86
CA SER A 197 17.37 -24.88 -22.70
C SER A 197 16.64 -23.75 -21.98
N SER A 198 15.31 -23.79 -21.89
CA SER A 198 14.55 -22.84 -21.08
C SER A 198 14.81 -22.99 -19.57
N TRP A 199 15.32 -24.14 -19.12
CA TRP A 199 15.80 -24.38 -17.76
C TRP A 199 17.31 -24.10 -17.67
N THR A 200 17.71 -22.91 -17.22
CA THR A 200 19.13 -22.53 -17.21
C THR A 200 19.81 -22.71 -15.86
N ALA A 201 19.09 -23.14 -14.81
CA ALA A 201 19.77 -23.57 -13.61
C ALA A 201 20.56 -24.87 -13.91
N ALA A 202 21.85 -24.89 -13.55
CA ALA A 202 22.67 -26.10 -13.65
C ALA A 202 22.07 -27.24 -12.80
N GLU A 203 21.45 -26.86 -11.68
CA GLU A 203 20.75 -27.79 -10.79
C GLU A 203 19.29 -27.98 -11.20
N ARG A 204 18.90 -29.24 -11.32
CA ARG A 204 17.52 -29.72 -11.45
C ARG A 204 17.01 -30.20 -10.08
N PRO A 205 15.69 -30.40 -9.89
CA PRO A 205 15.09 -30.55 -8.57
C PRO A 205 15.68 -31.67 -7.69
N SER A 206 16.33 -31.28 -6.59
CA SER A 206 16.95 -32.18 -5.61
C SER A 206 15.94 -32.81 -4.64
N ALA A 207 14.85 -32.11 -4.33
CA ALA A 207 13.77 -32.56 -3.44
C ALA A 207 12.77 -33.53 -4.13
N SER A 208 13.26 -34.43 -4.97
CA SER A 208 12.44 -35.37 -5.77
C SER A 208 12.14 -36.69 -5.06
N GLY A 209 12.53 -36.83 -3.79
CA GLY A 209 12.31 -38.02 -2.94
C GLY A 209 13.24 -39.21 -3.24
N THR A 210 13.91 -39.24 -4.39
CA THR A 210 14.89 -40.26 -4.78
C THR A 210 16.02 -39.64 -5.61
N THR A 211 17.17 -40.29 -5.68
CA THR A 211 18.27 -39.85 -6.55
C THR A 211 17.93 -40.14 -8.01
N PRO A 212 18.06 -39.16 -8.93
CA PRO A 212 17.71 -39.29 -10.34
C PRO A 212 18.74 -40.11 -11.13
N THR A 213 18.30 -40.67 -12.26
CA THR A 213 19.17 -41.02 -13.39
C THR A 213 18.88 -40.06 -14.55
N GLU A 214 19.92 -39.58 -15.22
CA GLU A 214 19.77 -38.59 -16.28
C GLU A 214 20.41 -39.01 -17.60
N ALA A 215 19.78 -38.64 -18.71
CA ALA A 215 20.32 -38.79 -20.06
C ALA A 215 20.38 -37.44 -20.76
N LEU A 216 21.58 -37.05 -21.23
CA LEU A 216 21.78 -35.91 -22.12
C LEU A 216 21.47 -36.35 -23.55
N VAL A 217 20.62 -35.59 -24.23
CA VAL A 217 20.29 -35.78 -25.64
C VAL A 217 20.68 -34.52 -26.40
N GLN A 218 21.41 -34.68 -27.51
CA GLN A 218 21.73 -33.60 -28.45
C GLN A 218 21.46 -34.08 -29.87
N ASP A 219 20.82 -33.24 -30.67
CA ASP A 219 20.47 -33.56 -32.06
C ASP A 219 19.70 -34.88 -32.20
N GLY A 220 18.87 -35.21 -31.20
CA GLY A 220 18.09 -36.45 -31.14
C GLY A 220 18.90 -37.72 -30.81
N ILE A 221 20.17 -37.58 -30.44
CA ILE A 221 21.06 -38.68 -30.07
C ILE A 221 21.37 -38.61 -28.57
N VAL A 222 21.33 -39.76 -27.88
CA VAL A 222 21.79 -39.86 -26.49
C VAL A 222 23.31 -39.65 -26.46
N VAL A 223 23.78 -38.63 -25.76
CA VAL A 223 25.22 -38.29 -25.67
C VAL A 223 25.83 -38.91 -24.41
N GLN A 224 25.11 -38.85 -23.29
CA GLN A 224 25.62 -39.30 -22.00
C GLN A 224 24.47 -39.78 -21.12
N VAL A 225 24.72 -40.81 -20.32
CA VAL A 225 23.84 -41.22 -19.22
C VAL A 225 24.61 -41.16 -17.90
N SER A 226 23.95 -40.67 -16.85
CA SER A 226 24.46 -40.57 -15.49
C SER A 226 23.52 -41.31 -14.55
N ASP A 227 23.97 -42.45 -14.02
CA ASP A 227 23.19 -43.25 -13.06
C ASP A 227 23.27 -42.67 -11.66
N LYS A 228 22.12 -42.51 -11.00
CA LYS A 228 22.01 -42.01 -9.61
C LYS A 228 22.81 -40.72 -9.36
N ALA A 229 22.92 -39.87 -10.37
CA ALA A 229 23.58 -38.58 -10.28
C ALA A 229 23.04 -37.64 -11.36
N ALA A 230 22.92 -36.36 -11.02
CA ALA A 230 22.63 -35.33 -12.00
C ALA A 230 23.87 -35.02 -12.86
N LEU A 231 23.65 -34.75 -14.14
CA LEU A 231 24.67 -34.25 -15.05
C LEU A 231 25.02 -32.79 -14.69
N PRO A 232 26.30 -32.43 -14.53
CA PRO A 232 26.72 -31.07 -14.18
C PRO A 232 26.74 -30.14 -15.40
N VAL A 233 25.72 -30.22 -16.25
CA VAL A 233 25.55 -29.40 -17.45
C VAL A 233 24.15 -28.78 -17.48
N GLN A 234 24.07 -27.60 -18.08
CA GLN A 234 22.79 -27.03 -18.48
C GLN A 234 22.22 -27.82 -19.67
N PRO A 235 20.90 -27.97 -19.77
CA PRO A 235 20.27 -28.45 -20.99
C PRO A 235 20.72 -27.62 -22.22
N PRO A 236 21.20 -28.26 -23.30
CA PRO A 236 21.72 -27.54 -24.46
C PRO A 236 20.60 -27.01 -25.36
N GLU A 237 20.88 -25.98 -26.16
CA GLU A 237 19.91 -25.39 -27.11
C GLU A 237 19.44 -26.39 -28.18
N ASN A 238 20.32 -27.27 -28.64
CA ASN A 238 20.03 -28.30 -29.65
C ASN A 238 19.62 -29.65 -29.02
N GLY A 239 19.11 -29.64 -27.79
CA GLY A 239 18.83 -30.87 -27.06
C GLY A 239 18.06 -30.69 -25.76
N TYR A 240 18.16 -31.69 -24.89
CA TYR A 240 17.47 -31.74 -23.61
C TYR A 240 18.09 -32.77 -22.68
N ILE A 241 17.74 -32.70 -21.40
CA ILE A 241 18.07 -33.71 -20.39
C ILE A 241 16.79 -34.44 -20.00
N LEU A 242 16.78 -35.76 -20.16
CA LEU A 242 15.76 -36.62 -19.58
C LEU A 242 16.17 -37.00 -18.16
N ARG A 243 15.28 -36.75 -17.20
CA ARG A 243 15.49 -37.06 -15.78
C ARG A 243 14.45 -38.06 -15.33
N GLY A 244 14.91 -39.26 -14.99
CA GLY A 244 14.07 -40.37 -14.55
C GLY A 244 14.32 -40.71 -13.08
N HIS A 245 13.26 -41.12 -12.41
CA HIS A 245 13.30 -41.68 -11.06
C HIS A 245 12.58 -43.03 -11.03
N GLY A 246 12.98 -43.93 -10.13
CA GLY A 246 12.35 -45.25 -9.98
C GLY A 246 12.25 -46.00 -11.32
N GLN A 247 11.03 -46.35 -11.74
CA GLN A 247 10.79 -47.03 -13.02
C GLN A 247 11.31 -46.24 -14.23
N ALA A 248 11.24 -44.91 -14.21
CA ALA A 248 11.76 -44.08 -15.29
C ALA A 248 13.30 -44.06 -15.31
N ALA A 249 13.94 -44.13 -14.14
CA ALA A 249 15.40 -44.27 -14.07
C ALA A 249 15.84 -45.60 -14.69
N GLN A 250 15.14 -46.68 -14.37
CA GLN A 250 15.39 -48.00 -14.95
C GLN A 250 15.17 -47.99 -16.48
N PHE A 251 14.12 -47.33 -16.96
CA PHE A 251 13.90 -47.14 -18.39
C PHE A 251 15.08 -46.45 -19.09
N ILE A 252 15.64 -45.40 -18.49
CA ILE A 252 16.83 -44.71 -19.04
C ILE A 252 18.01 -45.68 -19.15
N LEU A 253 18.32 -46.41 -18.07
CA LEU A 253 19.47 -47.34 -18.04
C LEU A 253 19.32 -48.47 -19.07
N ASP A 254 18.13 -49.03 -19.19
CA ASP A 254 17.90 -50.20 -20.03
C ASP A 254 17.80 -49.86 -21.52
N ASN A 255 17.42 -48.62 -21.88
CA ASN A 255 17.00 -48.28 -23.24
C ASN A 255 17.71 -47.08 -23.88
N LEU A 256 18.31 -46.16 -23.11
CA LEU A 256 18.94 -44.95 -23.65
C LEU A 256 20.47 -45.08 -23.64
N LEU A 257 21.01 -45.79 -24.62
CA LEU A 257 22.47 -45.99 -24.73
C LEU A 257 23.14 -44.81 -25.46
N PRO A 258 24.30 -44.32 -25.01
CA PRO A 258 25.06 -43.31 -25.75
C PRO A 258 25.30 -43.69 -27.22
N GLY A 259 25.09 -42.74 -28.14
CA GLY A 259 25.17 -42.92 -29.59
C GLY A 259 23.88 -43.40 -30.26
N THR A 260 22.82 -43.70 -29.50
CA THR A 260 21.55 -44.16 -30.07
C THR A 260 20.53 -43.03 -30.25
N PRO A 261 19.65 -43.10 -31.27
CA PRO A 261 18.59 -42.13 -31.46
C PRO A 261 17.49 -42.26 -30.39
N VAL A 262 16.92 -41.13 -30.00
CA VAL A 262 15.79 -41.03 -29.07
C VAL A 262 14.85 -39.93 -29.53
N THR A 263 13.55 -40.20 -29.46
CA THR A 263 12.52 -39.21 -29.81
C THR A 263 11.68 -38.89 -28.58
N ALA A 264 11.57 -37.61 -28.24
CA ALA A 264 10.66 -37.12 -27.22
C ALA A 264 9.54 -36.31 -27.90
N THR A 265 8.28 -36.59 -27.55
CA THR A 265 7.11 -35.87 -28.06
C THR A 265 6.27 -35.37 -26.91
N SER A 266 5.67 -34.19 -27.08
CA SER A 266 4.73 -33.62 -26.11
C SER A 266 3.64 -32.82 -26.81
N PHE A 267 2.42 -32.96 -26.32
CA PHE A 267 1.22 -32.32 -26.81
C PHE A 267 0.38 -31.79 -25.65
N ILE A 268 -0.45 -30.79 -25.94
CA ILE A 268 -1.36 -30.16 -24.98
C ILE A 268 -2.77 -30.62 -25.32
N LYS A 269 -3.47 -31.24 -24.38
CA LYS A 269 -4.83 -31.74 -24.59
C LYS A 269 -5.83 -30.96 -23.77
N SER A 270 -6.83 -30.39 -24.44
CA SER A 270 -8.01 -29.78 -23.79
C SER A 270 -8.84 -30.85 -23.10
N GLU A 271 -9.14 -30.67 -21.81
CA GLU A 271 -9.99 -31.60 -21.07
C GLU A 271 -11.47 -31.47 -21.48
N THR A 272 -11.91 -30.28 -21.87
CA THR A 272 -13.31 -30.04 -22.24
C THR A 272 -13.63 -30.59 -23.64
N SER A 273 -12.77 -30.32 -24.63
CA SER A 273 -13.02 -30.70 -26.03
C SER A 273 -12.36 -32.01 -26.46
N GLY A 274 -11.34 -32.46 -25.72
CA GLY A 274 -10.49 -33.58 -26.12
C GLY A 274 -9.51 -33.27 -27.25
N MET A 275 -9.51 -32.04 -27.79
CA MET A 275 -8.59 -31.63 -28.85
C MET A 275 -7.15 -31.58 -28.35
N THR A 276 -6.24 -32.00 -29.23
CA THR A 276 -4.79 -32.00 -28.99
C THR A 276 -4.15 -30.89 -29.82
N TYR A 277 -3.23 -30.16 -29.18
CA TYR A 277 -2.49 -29.04 -29.74
C TYR A 277 -0.99 -29.26 -29.62
N SER A 278 -0.25 -28.72 -30.56
CA SER A 278 1.19 -28.47 -30.45
C SER A 278 1.42 -27.08 -29.84
N ALA A 279 2.63 -26.82 -29.33
CA ALA A 279 2.94 -25.53 -28.71
C ALA A 279 2.76 -24.33 -29.68
N ASN A 280 3.12 -24.52 -30.95
CA ASN A 280 3.02 -23.52 -32.01
C ASN A 280 1.58 -23.25 -32.49
N ASP A 281 0.60 -24.02 -32.05
CA ASP A 281 -0.83 -23.68 -32.22
C ASP A 281 -1.26 -22.52 -31.31
N TRP A 282 -0.38 -22.12 -30.39
CA TRP A 282 -0.58 -21.03 -29.44
C TRP A 282 0.40 -19.90 -29.72
N SER A 283 -0.04 -18.66 -29.58
CA SER A 283 0.87 -17.52 -29.40
C SER A 283 1.35 -17.46 -27.95
N MET A 284 0.45 -17.72 -27.00
CA MET A 284 0.76 -17.82 -25.58
C MET A 284 -0.20 -18.72 -24.82
N MET A 285 0.25 -19.20 -23.67
CA MET A 285 -0.58 -19.87 -22.67
C MET A 285 0.03 -19.64 -21.28
N ILE A 286 -0.82 -19.39 -20.29
CA ILE A 286 -0.42 -19.16 -18.91
C ILE A 286 -1.39 -19.83 -17.94
N GLY A 287 -0.90 -20.28 -16.79
CA GLY A 287 -1.75 -20.79 -15.71
C GLY A 287 -2.53 -19.69 -15.01
N GLY A 288 -3.72 -20.04 -14.54
CA GLY A 288 -4.44 -19.32 -13.51
C GLY A 288 -4.72 -20.25 -12.33
N HIS A 289 -5.95 -20.27 -11.84
CA HIS A 289 -6.33 -21.21 -10.77
C HIS A 289 -7.71 -21.79 -10.98
N THR A 290 -8.74 -21.01 -10.65
CA THR A 290 -10.13 -21.43 -10.80
C THR A 290 -10.84 -20.55 -11.82
N ILE A 291 -11.82 -21.14 -12.52
CA ILE A 291 -12.81 -20.36 -13.25
C ILE A 291 -13.61 -19.48 -12.28
N LEU A 292 -13.88 -18.25 -12.70
CA LEU A 292 -14.66 -17.25 -11.96
C LEU A 292 -15.98 -16.95 -12.66
N VAL A 293 -15.95 -16.87 -13.98
CA VAL A 293 -17.13 -16.59 -14.81
C VAL A 293 -17.17 -17.63 -15.90
N ASP A 294 -18.34 -18.22 -16.10
CA ASP A 294 -18.63 -19.09 -17.24
C ASP A 294 -20.04 -18.81 -17.74
N GLY A 295 -20.20 -18.64 -19.04
CA GLY A 295 -21.50 -18.28 -19.61
C GLY A 295 -21.99 -16.88 -19.20
N GLY A 296 -21.09 -15.95 -18.90
CA GLY A 296 -21.44 -14.57 -18.49
C GLY A 296 -22.06 -14.49 -17.10
N VAL A 297 -21.97 -15.56 -16.30
CA VAL A 297 -22.48 -15.62 -14.93
C VAL A 297 -21.38 -16.15 -13.99
N PRO A 298 -21.46 -15.87 -12.67
CA PRO A 298 -20.53 -16.44 -11.71
C PRO A 298 -20.52 -17.97 -11.77
N ALA A 299 -19.33 -18.56 -11.88
CA ALA A 299 -19.15 -20.01 -11.93
C ALA A 299 -18.85 -20.60 -10.54
N ALA A 300 -19.17 -21.88 -10.34
CA ALA A 300 -18.65 -22.62 -9.20
C ALA A 300 -17.12 -22.78 -9.34
N PHE A 301 -16.39 -22.65 -8.23
CA PHE A 301 -14.94 -22.81 -8.27
C PHE A 301 -14.57 -24.26 -8.63
N SER A 302 -13.65 -24.41 -9.57
CA SER A 302 -13.23 -25.72 -10.11
C SER A 302 -12.26 -26.47 -9.19
N ARG A 303 -11.74 -25.81 -8.16
CA ARG A 303 -10.82 -26.36 -7.17
C ARG A 303 -10.91 -25.57 -5.86
N SER A 304 -10.32 -26.11 -4.78
CA SER A 304 -10.32 -25.45 -3.47
C SER A 304 -9.69 -24.06 -3.55
N VAL A 305 -10.42 -23.06 -3.05
CA VAL A 305 -9.99 -21.66 -3.00
C VAL A 305 -9.52 -21.22 -1.61
N SER A 306 -9.37 -22.14 -0.65
CA SER A 306 -9.05 -21.80 0.74
C SER A 306 -7.75 -20.99 0.87
N SER A 307 -6.72 -21.34 0.10
CA SER A 307 -5.44 -20.62 0.04
C SER A 307 -5.56 -19.22 -0.57
N LEU A 308 -6.64 -18.93 -1.29
CA LEU A 308 -6.86 -17.64 -1.94
C LEU A 308 -7.50 -16.61 -1.01
N SER A 309 -7.76 -16.95 0.27
CA SER A 309 -8.49 -16.11 1.21
C SER A 309 -9.81 -15.61 0.59
N PRO A 310 -10.74 -16.52 0.25
CA PRO A 310 -11.83 -16.25 -0.69
C PRO A 310 -12.83 -15.21 -0.17
N ASN A 311 -12.95 -15.11 1.16
CA ASN A 311 -13.86 -14.20 1.87
C ASN A 311 -13.15 -12.96 2.42
N ALA A 312 -11.85 -12.81 2.18
CA ALA A 312 -11.11 -11.63 2.61
C ALA A 312 -10.99 -10.65 1.45
N ASP A 313 -11.05 -9.36 1.75
CA ASP A 313 -10.68 -8.34 0.79
C ASP A 313 -9.18 -8.43 0.56
N ARG A 314 -8.80 -8.78 -0.66
CA ARG A 314 -7.40 -8.80 -1.10
C ARG A 314 -7.29 -7.98 -2.36
N ALA A 315 -6.08 -7.56 -2.71
CA ALA A 315 -5.82 -7.24 -4.11
C ALA A 315 -6.02 -8.51 -4.95
N ARG A 316 -6.55 -8.37 -6.17
CA ARG A 316 -6.89 -9.51 -7.05
C ARG A 316 -6.43 -9.26 -8.47
N THR A 317 -6.06 -10.32 -9.19
CA THR A 317 -5.79 -10.28 -10.62
C THR A 317 -6.66 -11.32 -11.32
N ALA A 318 -7.22 -10.97 -12.49
CA ALA A 318 -8.03 -11.88 -13.29
C ALA A 318 -7.84 -11.62 -14.78
N VAL A 319 -8.13 -12.63 -15.59
CA VAL A 319 -8.20 -12.52 -17.06
C VAL A 319 -9.47 -13.17 -17.57
N GLY A 320 -10.09 -12.57 -18.58
CA GLY A 320 -11.27 -13.13 -19.24
C GLY A 320 -11.49 -12.56 -20.62
N TYR A 321 -12.49 -13.07 -21.33
CA TYR A 321 -12.84 -12.59 -22.66
C TYR A 321 -14.35 -12.48 -22.88
N SER A 322 -14.75 -11.64 -23.83
CA SER A 322 -16.15 -11.38 -24.22
C SER A 322 -16.81 -12.57 -24.92
N GLN A 323 -18.14 -12.61 -24.98
CA GLN A 323 -18.87 -13.75 -25.58
C GLN A 323 -18.48 -14.01 -27.04
N ASP A 324 -18.23 -12.95 -27.81
CA ASP A 324 -17.80 -13.02 -29.21
C ASP A 324 -16.29 -13.26 -29.38
N LYS A 325 -15.54 -13.41 -28.27
CA LYS A 325 -14.08 -13.62 -28.22
C LYS A 325 -13.25 -12.48 -28.82
N LYS A 326 -13.85 -11.32 -29.07
CA LYS A 326 -13.15 -10.17 -29.68
C LYS A 326 -12.45 -9.29 -28.66
N THR A 327 -12.83 -9.34 -27.39
CA THR A 327 -12.22 -8.53 -26.34
C THR A 327 -11.65 -9.42 -25.25
N VAL A 328 -10.38 -9.19 -24.89
CA VAL A 328 -9.75 -9.74 -23.69
C VAL A 328 -9.69 -8.65 -22.62
N TYR A 329 -9.89 -9.02 -21.36
CA TYR A 329 -9.85 -8.14 -20.20
C TYR A 329 -8.76 -8.62 -19.25
N LEU A 330 -7.76 -7.77 -19.00
CA LEU A 330 -6.82 -7.93 -17.88
C LEU A 330 -7.32 -7.05 -16.74
N VAL A 331 -7.64 -7.65 -15.60
CA VAL A 331 -8.31 -6.97 -14.49
C VAL A 331 -7.46 -7.05 -13.23
N THR A 332 -7.23 -5.92 -12.58
CA THR A 332 -6.67 -5.85 -11.23
C THR A 332 -7.59 -5.10 -10.28
N VAL A 333 -7.67 -5.59 -9.04
CA VAL A 333 -8.37 -4.93 -7.93
C VAL A 333 -7.34 -4.45 -6.93
N GLU A 334 -7.39 -3.18 -6.57
CA GLU A 334 -6.44 -2.55 -5.67
C GLU A 334 -6.81 -2.78 -4.19
N LYS A 335 -5.82 -3.07 -3.35
CA LYS A 335 -5.94 -3.00 -1.88
C LYS A 335 -4.85 -2.08 -1.32
N SER A 336 -5.11 -0.78 -1.35
CA SER A 336 -4.19 0.26 -0.86
C SER A 336 -4.98 1.51 -0.48
N GLY A 337 -4.48 2.27 0.50
CA GLY A 337 -5.05 3.57 0.87
C GLY A 337 -6.55 3.51 1.19
N SER A 338 -7.38 4.02 0.27
CA SER A 338 -8.84 4.07 0.39
C SER A 338 -9.58 2.93 -0.35
N SER A 339 -8.86 2.09 -1.10
CA SER A 339 -9.44 0.93 -1.79
C SER A 339 -9.41 -0.29 -0.87
N ALA A 340 -10.58 -0.86 -0.59
CA ALA A 340 -10.72 -1.96 0.37
C ALA A 340 -10.12 -3.30 -0.13
N GLY A 341 -10.11 -3.52 -1.44
CA GLY A 341 -9.84 -4.82 -2.08
C GLY A 341 -11.15 -5.53 -2.42
N ALA A 342 -11.07 -6.80 -2.83
CA ALA A 342 -12.27 -7.61 -3.10
C ALA A 342 -12.13 -9.04 -2.61
N THR A 343 -13.24 -9.62 -2.19
CA THR A 343 -13.46 -11.06 -2.08
C THR A 343 -13.49 -11.71 -3.46
N LEU A 344 -13.42 -13.05 -3.53
CA LEU A 344 -13.57 -13.74 -4.82
C LEU A 344 -14.99 -13.60 -5.38
N SER A 345 -16.02 -13.56 -4.53
CA SER A 345 -17.41 -13.36 -4.96
C SER A 345 -17.59 -11.99 -5.62
N GLU A 346 -17.08 -10.93 -5.00
CA GLU A 346 -17.12 -9.58 -5.59
C GLU A 346 -16.32 -9.52 -6.90
N LEU A 347 -15.17 -10.21 -6.98
CA LEU A 347 -14.43 -10.31 -8.25
C LEU A 347 -15.25 -10.98 -9.35
N GLN A 348 -16.02 -12.05 -9.06
CA GLN A 348 -16.94 -12.64 -10.04
C GLN A 348 -17.98 -11.62 -10.52
N GLN A 349 -18.57 -10.87 -9.58
CA GLN A 349 -19.56 -9.83 -9.90
C GLN A 349 -18.95 -8.72 -10.77
N ILE A 350 -17.75 -8.25 -10.43
CA ILE A 350 -16.99 -7.25 -11.20
C ILE A 350 -16.77 -7.75 -12.63
N LEU A 351 -16.29 -8.99 -12.81
CA LEU A 351 -16.05 -9.56 -14.14
C LEU A 351 -17.34 -9.65 -14.97
N VAL A 352 -18.45 -10.08 -14.36
CA VAL A 352 -19.76 -10.13 -15.03
C VAL A 352 -20.22 -8.72 -15.44
N MET A 353 -20.10 -7.72 -14.55
CA MET A 353 -20.44 -6.33 -14.85
C MET A 353 -19.56 -5.71 -15.93
N LEU A 354 -18.31 -6.17 -16.08
CA LEU A 354 -17.42 -5.79 -17.18
C LEU A 354 -17.79 -6.44 -18.53
N GLY A 355 -18.71 -7.41 -18.54
CA GLY A 355 -19.10 -8.15 -19.74
C GLY A 355 -18.19 -9.34 -20.07
N VAL A 356 -17.41 -9.82 -19.09
CA VAL A 356 -16.63 -11.05 -19.25
C VAL A 356 -17.58 -12.24 -19.40
N TRP A 357 -17.41 -13.03 -20.45
CA TRP A 357 -18.20 -14.23 -20.70
C TRP A 357 -17.58 -15.48 -20.08
N ARG A 358 -16.25 -15.58 -20.17
CA ARG A 358 -15.47 -16.63 -19.52
C ARG A 358 -14.21 -15.99 -18.93
N GLY A 359 -13.93 -16.27 -17.66
CA GLY A 359 -12.84 -15.61 -16.94
C GLY A 359 -12.30 -16.47 -15.79
N ILE A 360 -11.01 -16.33 -15.50
CA ILE A 360 -10.30 -17.10 -14.46
C ILE A 360 -9.62 -16.17 -13.47
N ASN A 361 -9.40 -16.70 -12.27
CA ASN A 361 -8.58 -16.06 -11.26
C ASN A 361 -7.10 -16.28 -11.58
N LEU A 362 -6.32 -15.20 -11.48
CA LEU A 362 -4.85 -15.21 -11.50
C LEU A 362 -4.32 -14.97 -10.08
N ASP A 363 -3.01 -15.03 -9.90
CA ASP A 363 -2.38 -14.79 -8.59
C ASP A 363 -2.70 -13.39 -8.04
N GLY A 364 -2.90 -13.30 -6.73
CA GLY A 364 -3.49 -12.14 -6.05
C GLY A 364 -2.62 -11.57 -4.93
N GLY A 365 -3.24 -10.80 -4.03
CA GLY A 365 -2.54 -10.23 -2.87
C GLY A 365 -1.40 -9.30 -3.29
N GLY A 366 -0.24 -9.42 -2.62
CA GLY A 366 0.94 -8.61 -2.94
C GLY A 366 1.51 -8.82 -4.35
N SER A 367 1.15 -9.91 -5.04
CA SER A 367 1.51 -10.13 -6.45
C SER A 367 0.72 -9.25 -7.41
N THR A 368 -0.50 -8.81 -7.05
CA THR A 368 -1.38 -8.03 -7.92
C THR A 368 -0.71 -6.74 -8.36
N THR A 369 -0.36 -6.71 -9.65
CA THR A 369 0.37 -5.61 -10.27
C THR A 369 -0.20 -5.36 -11.65
N MET A 370 -0.46 -4.09 -12.00
CA MET A 370 -0.72 -3.66 -13.36
C MET A 370 0.28 -2.57 -13.75
N ILE A 371 0.92 -2.77 -14.89
CA ILE A 371 1.79 -1.82 -15.55
C ILE A 371 1.11 -1.39 -16.84
N ALA A 372 1.12 -0.10 -17.15
CA ALA A 372 0.62 0.41 -18.43
C ALA A 372 1.39 1.65 -18.84
N ARG A 373 1.57 1.85 -20.14
CA ARG A 373 2.07 3.10 -20.73
C ARG A 373 0.94 4.13 -20.72
N PRO A 374 1.05 5.24 -19.97
CA PRO A 374 0.08 6.32 -20.07
C PRO A 374 0.11 6.94 -21.47
N LEU A 375 -1.02 7.50 -21.92
CA LEU A 375 -1.11 8.11 -23.25
C LEU A 375 -0.05 9.20 -23.45
N GLY A 376 0.70 9.09 -24.55
CA GLY A 376 1.78 10.03 -24.91
C GLY A 376 3.06 9.90 -24.07
N GLU A 377 3.15 8.94 -23.14
CA GLU A 377 4.42 8.59 -22.48
C GLU A 377 5.21 7.59 -23.32
N PHE A 378 6.54 7.69 -23.27
CA PHE A 378 7.44 6.66 -23.79
C PHE A 378 7.60 5.50 -22.81
N GLU A 379 7.64 5.79 -21.52
CA GLU A 379 7.89 4.81 -20.47
C GLU A 379 6.59 4.23 -19.89
N THR A 380 6.65 2.97 -19.48
CA THR A 380 5.57 2.31 -18.76
C THR A 380 5.61 2.66 -17.27
N GLN A 381 4.45 2.65 -16.61
CA GLN A 381 4.32 3.05 -15.21
C GLN A 381 3.43 2.09 -14.44
N LEU A 382 3.65 2.02 -13.12
CA LEU A 382 2.77 1.32 -12.19
C LEU A 382 1.39 2.01 -12.20
N ALA A 383 0.34 1.26 -12.55
CA ALA A 383 -0.99 1.79 -12.77
C ALA A 383 -1.71 2.16 -11.46
N HIS A 384 -1.37 1.47 -10.36
CA HIS A 384 -1.90 1.68 -9.02
C HIS A 384 -0.96 1.09 -7.97
N ALA A 385 -1.08 1.53 -6.72
CA ALA A 385 -0.30 0.99 -5.61
C ALA A 385 -0.59 -0.50 -5.37
N THR A 386 0.43 -1.23 -4.92
CA THR A 386 0.36 -2.66 -4.60
C THR A 386 0.04 -2.86 -3.11
N GLU A 387 -0.51 -4.02 -2.76
CA GLU A 387 -0.89 -4.32 -1.37
C GLU A 387 0.31 -4.28 -0.41
N ASP A 388 1.40 -4.94 -0.77
CA ASP A 388 2.64 -4.98 0.02
C ASP A 388 3.43 -3.66 -0.03
N GLY A 389 3.28 -2.88 -1.11
CA GLY A 389 3.96 -1.59 -1.27
C GLY A 389 3.30 -0.46 -0.48
N GLY A 390 2.08 -0.65 0.03
CA GLY A 390 1.32 0.40 0.70
C GLY A 390 1.10 1.58 -0.23
N SER A 391 1.52 2.80 0.16
CA SER A 391 1.51 3.98 -0.73
C SER A 391 2.78 4.14 -1.57
N GLY A 392 3.69 3.15 -1.56
CA GLY A 392 4.95 3.15 -2.28
C GLY A 392 4.89 2.50 -3.66
N THR A 393 6.06 2.27 -4.26
CA THR A 393 6.22 1.71 -5.62
C THR A 393 6.72 0.26 -5.64
N TRP A 394 6.83 -0.39 -4.48
CA TRP A 394 7.37 -1.74 -4.37
C TRP A 394 6.46 -2.76 -5.06
N GLN A 395 7.08 -3.70 -5.78
CA GLN A 395 6.40 -4.77 -6.50
C GLN A 395 7.00 -6.10 -6.07
N ARG A 396 6.13 -7.08 -5.77
CA ARG A 396 6.58 -8.42 -5.45
C ARG A 396 7.19 -9.09 -6.69
N PRO A 397 8.36 -9.73 -6.58
CA PRO A 397 8.86 -10.59 -7.64
C PRO A 397 7.94 -11.81 -7.86
N VAL A 398 7.50 -12.02 -9.11
CA VAL A 398 6.63 -13.14 -9.51
C VAL A 398 7.26 -13.91 -10.68
N VAL A 399 6.75 -15.12 -10.96
CA VAL A 399 7.35 -16.06 -11.92
C VAL A 399 6.97 -15.81 -13.37
N ASN A 400 5.83 -15.15 -13.64
CA ASN A 400 5.40 -14.79 -14.98
C ASN A 400 4.27 -13.75 -14.95
N GLY A 401 3.90 -13.27 -16.15
CA GLY A 401 2.81 -12.32 -16.35
C GLY A 401 2.24 -12.37 -17.76
N ILE A 402 1.19 -11.58 -18.01
CA ILE A 402 0.62 -11.38 -19.35
C ILE A 402 1.01 -9.97 -19.82
N GLY A 403 1.77 -9.90 -20.90
CA GLY A 403 2.18 -8.65 -21.55
C GLY A 403 1.26 -8.27 -22.71
N VAL A 404 1.04 -6.98 -22.89
CA VAL A 404 0.36 -6.37 -24.04
C VAL A 404 1.41 -5.73 -24.94
N TYR A 405 1.45 -6.13 -26.20
CA TYR A 405 2.45 -5.69 -27.18
C TYR A 405 1.77 -4.94 -28.32
N THR A 406 2.50 -4.01 -28.91
CA THR A 406 2.05 -3.26 -30.09
C THR A 406 3.04 -3.38 -31.24
N SER A 407 2.50 -3.60 -32.44
CA SER A 407 3.21 -3.51 -33.72
C SER A 407 2.73 -2.30 -34.54
N ALA A 408 1.96 -1.40 -33.93
CA ALA A 408 1.49 -0.19 -34.59
C ALA A 408 2.68 0.65 -35.08
N PRO A 409 2.72 1.05 -36.36
CA PRO A 409 3.78 1.91 -36.86
C PRO A 409 3.67 3.30 -36.23
N GLN A 410 4.77 4.06 -36.23
CA GLN A 410 4.68 5.49 -35.94
C GLN A 410 3.79 6.16 -37.00
N GLY A 411 2.71 6.78 -36.56
CA GLY A 411 1.70 7.44 -37.37
C GLY A 411 1.80 8.97 -37.33
N LYS A 412 0.74 9.62 -37.82
CA LYS A 412 0.63 11.09 -37.80
C LYS A 412 0.09 11.58 -36.46
N LEU A 413 0.52 12.77 -36.06
CA LEU A 413 0.01 13.45 -34.87
C LEU A 413 -1.53 13.46 -34.86
N LEU A 414 -2.11 12.84 -33.84
CA LEU A 414 -3.54 12.82 -33.58
C LEU A 414 -3.89 13.84 -32.50
N GLY A 415 -3.13 13.83 -31.41
CA GLY A 415 -3.49 14.59 -30.22
C GLY A 415 -2.32 14.90 -29.32
N ILE A 416 -2.63 15.70 -28.31
CA ILE A 416 -1.72 16.05 -27.22
C ILE A 416 -2.34 15.68 -25.88
N SER A 417 -1.50 15.53 -24.86
CA SER A 417 -1.93 15.25 -23.48
C SER A 417 -1.13 16.11 -22.50
N ILE A 418 -1.80 16.55 -21.44
CA ILE A 418 -1.14 17.16 -20.27
C ILE A 418 -0.73 16.07 -19.28
N SER A 419 0.53 16.12 -18.84
CA SER A 419 1.03 15.35 -17.71
C SER A 419 1.33 16.24 -16.51
N GLY A 420 0.96 15.82 -15.32
CA GLY A 420 1.28 16.52 -14.07
C GLY A 420 0.31 16.19 -12.95
N LYS A 421 0.52 16.81 -11.78
CA LYS A 421 -0.35 16.64 -10.61
C LYS A 421 -1.73 17.27 -10.86
N GLN A 422 -2.80 16.58 -10.46
CA GLN A 422 -4.17 17.12 -10.49
C GLN A 422 -4.59 17.71 -9.15
N VAL A 423 -4.12 17.13 -8.04
CA VAL A 423 -4.40 17.62 -6.68
C VAL A 423 -3.19 18.40 -6.18
N LEU A 424 -3.42 19.64 -5.79
CA LEU A 424 -2.40 20.61 -5.49
C LEU A 424 -2.61 21.27 -4.13
N PHE A 425 -1.56 21.88 -3.59
CA PHE A 425 -1.57 22.69 -2.38
C PHE A 425 -1.16 24.14 -2.68
N ILE A 426 -1.82 25.10 -2.03
CA ILE A 426 -1.43 26.52 -2.10
C ILE A 426 0.06 26.70 -1.79
N GLY A 427 0.75 27.48 -2.60
CA GLY A 427 2.17 27.80 -2.45
C GLY A 427 3.14 26.78 -3.05
N GLU A 428 2.68 25.61 -3.49
CA GLU A 428 3.54 24.67 -4.22
C GLU A 428 3.86 25.19 -5.64
N GLN A 429 4.88 24.61 -6.28
CA GLN A 429 5.13 24.80 -7.71
C GLN A 429 4.92 23.46 -8.40
N ALA A 430 4.02 23.43 -9.37
CA ALA A 430 3.72 22.26 -10.16
C ALA A 430 4.05 22.52 -11.62
N GLU A 431 5.01 21.75 -12.15
CA GLU A 431 5.35 21.76 -13.56
C GLU A 431 4.50 20.72 -14.32
N TYR A 432 4.07 21.09 -15.51
CA TYR A 432 3.31 20.23 -16.41
C TYR A 432 4.08 19.96 -17.69
N ALA A 433 3.96 18.75 -18.23
CA ALA A 433 4.55 18.41 -19.51
C ALA A 433 3.46 18.32 -20.59
N LEU A 434 3.79 18.85 -21.77
CA LEU A 434 3.06 18.55 -22.99
C LEU A 434 3.55 17.19 -23.50
N LYS A 435 2.62 16.30 -23.80
CA LYS A 435 2.86 15.05 -24.50
C LYS A 435 2.14 15.07 -25.83
N ALA A 436 2.63 14.30 -26.79
CA ALA A 436 1.98 14.12 -28.09
C ALA A 436 1.81 12.63 -28.38
N TYR A 437 0.79 12.31 -29.17
CA TYR A 437 0.55 10.94 -29.62
C TYR A 437 -0.06 10.91 -31.02
N ASP A 438 0.21 9.81 -31.73
CA ASP A 438 -0.26 9.60 -33.08
C ASP A 438 -1.64 8.92 -33.16
N GLU A 439 -2.11 8.67 -34.38
CA GLU A 439 -3.38 7.98 -34.66
C GLU A 439 -3.45 6.52 -34.17
N TYR A 440 -2.32 5.93 -33.81
CA TYR A 440 -2.21 4.62 -33.17
C TYR A 440 -1.94 4.72 -31.67
N TYR A 441 -1.99 5.92 -31.10
CA TYR A 441 -1.66 6.23 -29.71
C TYR A 441 -0.23 5.88 -29.31
N ASN A 442 0.71 5.82 -30.27
CA ASN A 442 2.12 5.80 -29.94
C ASN A 442 2.56 7.19 -29.48
N PRO A 443 3.50 7.28 -28.53
CA PRO A 443 4.06 8.55 -28.13
C PRO A 443 4.81 9.21 -29.30
N LEU A 444 4.70 10.53 -29.38
CA LEU A 444 5.46 11.38 -30.29
C LEU A 444 6.30 12.34 -29.44
N ASP A 445 7.52 12.62 -29.89
CA ASP A 445 8.35 13.66 -29.26
C ASP A 445 7.67 15.03 -29.47
N PRO A 446 7.28 15.73 -28.38
CA PRO A 446 6.67 17.05 -28.49
C PRO A 446 7.69 18.16 -28.83
N ALA A 447 8.98 17.85 -28.98
CA ALA A 447 10.01 18.81 -29.35
C ALA A 447 9.64 19.57 -30.63
N GLY A 448 9.74 20.91 -30.57
CA GLY A 448 9.38 21.80 -31.68
C GLY A 448 7.90 22.18 -31.74
N MET A 449 7.03 21.58 -30.92
CA MET A 449 5.65 22.04 -30.78
C MET A 449 5.57 23.37 -30.02
N SER A 450 4.78 24.32 -30.53
CA SER A 450 4.47 25.54 -29.80
C SER A 450 3.33 25.27 -28.81
N ALA A 451 3.62 25.25 -27.52
CA ALA A 451 2.66 24.99 -26.45
C ALA A 451 2.18 26.30 -25.80
N ALA A 452 0.89 26.59 -25.92
CA ALA A 452 0.23 27.70 -25.24
C ALA A 452 -0.59 27.18 -24.05
N TRP A 453 -0.15 27.51 -22.85
CA TRP A 453 -0.78 27.10 -21.60
C TRP A 453 -1.72 28.19 -21.08
N SER A 454 -2.88 27.78 -20.58
CA SER A 454 -3.89 28.69 -20.01
C SER A 454 -4.64 28.03 -18.86
N LEU A 455 -5.12 28.85 -17.94
CA LEU A 455 -5.93 28.44 -16.80
C LEU A 455 -7.30 29.10 -16.91
N ASP A 456 -8.38 28.31 -16.86
CA ASP A 456 -9.75 28.83 -16.98
C ASP A 456 -10.14 29.79 -15.86
N LYS A 457 -9.55 29.61 -14.67
CA LYS A 457 -9.73 30.42 -13.47
C LYS A 457 -8.38 30.99 -13.00
N PRO A 458 -7.95 32.15 -13.54
CA PRO A 458 -6.67 32.78 -13.18
C PRO A 458 -6.53 33.08 -11.68
N GLU A 459 -7.64 33.18 -10.95
CA GLU A 459 -7.65 33.37 -9.50
C GLU A 459 -7.12 32.16 -8.71
N LEU A 460 -7.06 30.96 -9.31
CA LEU A 460 -6.51 29.77 -8.65
C LEU A 460 -5.00 29.88 -8.43
N GLY A 461 -4.27 30.58 -9.31
CA GLY A 461 -2.83 30.65 -9.23
C GLY A 461 -2.17 31.33 -10.43
N LYS A 462 -0.86 31.59 -10.28
CA LYS A 462 -0.05 32.16 -11.35
C LYS A 462 0.48 31.04 -12.23
N LEU A 463 0.12 31.06 -13.52
CA LEU A 463 0.68 30.19 -14.55
C LEU A 463 1.78 30.94 -15.32
N THR A 464 3.00 30.42 -15.35
CA THR A 464 4.12 30.97 -16.11
C THR A 464 4.69 29.86 -17.01
N GLY A 465 4.43 29.94 -18.31
CA GLY A 465 4.71 28.81 -19.20
C GLY A 465 3.91 27.59 -18.76
N ASN A 466 4.61 26.48 -18.53
CA ASN A 466 4.05 25.21 -18.07
C ASN A 466 4.10 25.03 -16.54
N VAL A 467 4.48 26.06 -15.78
CA VAL A 467 4.58 25.99 -14.30
C VAL A 467 3.42 26.75 -13.66
N LEU A 468 2.61 26.03 -12.88
CA LEU A 468 1.53 26.60 -12.06
C LEU A 468 2.00 26.76 -10.61
N GLN A 469 1.79 27.95 -10.07
CA GLN A 469 1.90 28.23 -8.64
C GLN A 469 0.51 28.54 -8.08
N PRO A 470 -0.15 27.57 -7.40
CA PRO A 470 -1.46 27.77 -6.81
C PRO A 470 -1.42 28.83 -5.70
N ALA A 471 -2.37 29.75 -5.73
CA ALA A 471 -2.51 30.85 -4.78
C ALA A 471 -3.85 30.84 -4.03
N ARG A 472 -4.87 30.14 -4.55
CA ARG A 472 -6.17 29.99 -3.91
C ARG A 472 -6.71 28.58 -4.06
N ALA A 473 -7.43 28.12 -3.03
CA ALA A 473 -8.13 26.85 -3.06
C ALA A 473 -9.32 26.88 -4.03
N GLY A 474 -9.66 25.72 -4.57
CA GLY A 474 -10.79 25.55 -5.49
C GLY A 474 -10.48 24.57 -6.61
N THR A 475 -11.39 24.48 -7.57
CA THR A 475 -11.23 23.62 -8.75
C THR A 475 -11.13 24.46 -10.02
N GLY A 476 -10.36 24.00 -10.99
CA GLY A 476 -10.24 24.63 -12.31
C GLY A 476 -9.68 23.68 -13.35
N THR A 477 -9.36 24.23 -14.50
CA THR A 477 -8.93 23.48 -15.67
C THR A 477 -7.69 24.12 -16.28
N LEU A 478 -6.58 23.39 -16.27
CA LEU A 478 -5.41 23.73 -17.06
C LEU A 478 -5.64 23.26 -18.49
N THR A 479 -5.41 24.14 -19.46
CA THR A 479 -5.54 23.85 -20.88
C THR A 479 -4.21 24.10 -21.57
N VAL A 480 -3.76 23.14 -22.38
CA VAL A 480 -2.64 23.33 -23.32
C VAL A 480 -3.18 23.33 -24.74
N LYS A 481 -2.66 24.23 -25.59
CA LYS A 481 -2.95 24.27 -27.02
C LYS A 481 -1.66 24.22 -27.82
N SER A 482 -1.66 23.46 -28.92
CA SER A 482 -0.62 23.53 -29.94
C SER A 482 -1.27 23.51 -31.32
N GLY A 483 -1.18 24.64 -32.03
CA GLY A 483 -1.94 24.85 -33.27
C GLY A 483 -3.45 24.78 -33.01
N SER A 484 -4.14 23.88 -33.73
CA SER A 484 -5.57 23.62 -33.57
C SER A 484 -5.91 22.56 -32.51
N ILE A 485 -4.91 21.86 -31.97
CA ILE A 485 -5.10 20.75 -31.04
C ILE A 485 -5.02 21.28 -29.60
N SER A 486 -5.86 20.76 -28.72
CA SER A 486 -5.87 21.14 -27.30
C SER A 486 -6.14 19.95 -26.39
N ASP A 487 -5.61 19.99 -25.18
CA ASP A 487 -5.97 19.08 -24.09
C ASP A 487 -6.27 19.85 -22.79
N LYS A 488 -7.01 19.21 -21.89
CA LYS A 488 -7.48 19.80 -20.63
C LYS A 488 -7.24 18.86 -19.45
N LEU A 489 -6.75 19.44 -18.36
CA LEU A 489 -6.52 18.75 -17.10
C LEU A 489 -7.32 19.43 -15.99
N ALA A 490 -8.22 18.69 -15.35
CA ALA A 490 -8.91 19.17 -14.16
C ALA A 490 -7.93 19.24 -12.98
N LEU A 491 -8.01 20.35 -12.24
CA LEU A 491 -7.18 20.64 -11.09
C LEU A 491 -8.06 20.85 -9.84
N GLU A 492 -7.56 20.38 -8.70
CA GLU A 492 -8.10 20.63 -7.37
C GLU A 492 -6.99 21.21 -6.50
N VAL A 493 -7.12 22.46 -6.08
CA VAL A 493 -6.23 23.08 -5.09
C VAL A 493 -6.90 22.95 -3.73
N ILE A 494 -6.29 22.16 -2.85
CA ILE A 494 -6.75 21.96 -1.48
C ILE A 494 -6.70 23.28 -0.72
N GLY A 495 -7.68 23.50 0.17
CA GLY A 495 -7.71 24.65 1.06
C GLY A 495 -8.19 24.30 2.46
N GLU A 496 -8.13 25.30 3.34
CA GLU A 496 -8.50 25.17 4.75
C GLU A 496 -9.84 24.46 4.94
N LYS A 497 -10.87 24.84 4.18
CA LYS A 497 -12.25 24.34 4.36
C LYS A 497 -12.38 22.84 4.18
N GLN A 498 -11.55 22.21 3.34
CA GLN A 498 -11.60 20.77 3.08
C GLN A 498 -10.93 19.95 4.19
N ILE A 499 -10.04 20.56 4.97
CA ILE A 499 -9.24 19.88 5.98
C ILE A 499 -10.06 19.68 7.26
N VAL A 500 -10.10 18.45 7.76
CA VAL A 500 -10.66 18.10 9.08
C VAL A 500 -9.57 17.83 10.11
N ARG A 501 -8.38 17.42 9.67
CA ARG A 501 -7.21 17.21 10.54
C ARG A 501 -5.92 17.55 9.81
N MET A 502 -4.97 18.16 10.51
CA MET A 502 -3.58 18.32 10.08
C MET A 502 -2.64 17.76 11.15
N THR A 503 -1.67 16.94 10.73
CA THR A 503 -0.77 16.22 11.65
C THR A 503 0.69 16.49 11.26
N ILE A 504 1.57 16.58 12.27
CA ILE A 504 3.02 16.71 12.11
C ILE A 504 3.66 15.44 12.68
N ALA A 505 4.31 14.63 11.86
CA ALA A 505 4.99 13.42 12.31
C ALA A 505 6.50 13.69 12.51
N ALA A 506 6.81 14.41 13.60
CA ALA A 506 8.19 14.83 13.88
C ALA A 506 9.11 13.66 14.27
N SER A 507 10.36 13.68 13.78
CA SER A 507 11.37 12.66 14.13
C SER A 507 11.80 12.71 15.59
N GLN A 508 11.74 13.89 16.20
CA GLN A 508 12.05 14.16 17.60
C GLN A 508 11.32 15.42 18.08
N THR A 509 11.31 15.69 19.39
CA THR A 509 10.66 16.87 20.00
C THR A 509 11.60 17.62 20.95
N GLU A 510 12.90 17.47 20.74
CA GLU A 510 13.89 18.15 21.56
C GLU A 510 13.97 19.64 21.22
N LEU A 511 13.99 20.47 22.26
CA LEU A 511 14.27 21.89 22.16
C LEU A 511 15.72 22.15 22.59
N ALA A 512 16.66 21.93 21.67
CA ALA A 512 18.07 22.19 21.88
C ALA A 512 18.64 23.03 20.72
N PRO A 513 19.51 24.02 20.99
CA PRO A 513 20.27 24.71 19.94
C PRO A 513 21.05 23.70 19.09
N GLY A 514 21.00 23.85 17.78
CA GLY A 514 21.63 22.95 16.80
C GLY A 514 20.79 21.73 16.40
N ALA A 515 19.64 21.48 17.06
CA ALA A 515 18.80 20.33 16.71
C ALA A 515 18.15 20.48 15.33
N SER A 516 18.20 19.40 14.53
CA SER A 516 17.51 19.28 13.25
C SER A 516 16.36 18.25 13.36
N ILE A 517 15.15 18.65 13.02
CA ILE A 517 13.93 17.86 13.22
C ILE A 517 13.23 17.69 11.89
N ARG A 518 13.10 16.44 11.42
CA ARG A 518 12.29 16.13 10.23
C ARG A 518 10.82 16.19 10.60
N VAL A 519 10.02 16.96 9.85
CA VAL A 519 8.63 17.29 10.16
C VAL A 519 7.71 17.11 8.95
N PRO A 520 7.51 15.87 8.44
CA PRO A 520 6.48 15.61 7.45
C PRO A 520 5.10 16.04 7.98
N VAL A 521 4.36 16.76 7.14
CA VAL A 521 3.01 17.26 7.44
C VAL A 521 2.01 16.56 6.53
N SER A 522 0.91 16.10 7.11
CA SER A 522 -0.20 15.49 6.37
C SER A 522 -1.54 16.08 6.79
N VAL A 523 -2.52 16.01 5.88
CA VAL A 523 -3.89 16.42 6.11
C VAL A 523 -4.85 15.27 5.86
N GLU A 524 -5.92 15.24 6.65
CA GLU A 524 -7.11 14.44 6.40
C GLU A 524 -8.22 15.38 5.92
N LEU A 525 -8.86 15.02 4.81
CA LEU A 525 -9.93 15.79 4.20
C LEU A 525 -11.30 15.28 4.63
N ALA A 526 -12.33 16.11 4.48
CA ALA A 526 -13.72 15.76 4.80
C ALA A 526 -14.28 14.59 3.98
N ASP A 527 -13.67 14.27 2.84
CA ASP A 527 -14.01 13.10 2.01
C ASP A 527 -13.23 11.82 2.39
N GLY A 528 -12.45 11.87 3.47
CA GLY A 528 -11.65 10.76 3.99
C GLY A 528 -10.26 10.59 3.34
N ARG A 529 -9.92 11.36 2.30
CA ARG A 529 -8.56 11.30 1.72
C ARG A 529 -7.52 11.79 2.72
N LYS A 530 -6.38 11.10 2.76
CA LYS A 530 -5.19 11.51 3.51
C LYS A 530 -4.07 11.88 2.55
N LEU A 531 -3.59 13.11 2.62
CA LEU A 531 -2.64 13.68 1.67
C LEU A 531 -1.41 14.25 2.39
N SER A 532 -0.23 14.06 1.81
CA SER A 532 0.98 14.73 2.28
C SER A 532 1.00 16.18 1.80
N VAL A 533 1.28 17.12 2.70
CA VAL A 533 1.42 18.54 2.36
C VAL A 533 2.87 18.80 1.91
N PRO A 534 3.11 19.43 0.75
CA PRO A 534 4.45 19.83 0.35
C PRO A 534 5.09 20.76 1.39
N ALA A 535 6.36 20.54 1.73
CA ALA A 535 7.05 21.36 2.73
C ALA A 535 7.04 22.87 2.38
N ALA A 536 7.14 23.20 1.09
CA ALA A 536 7.08 24.58 0.60
C ALA A 536 5.72 25.28 0.82
N SER A 537 4.64 24.50 0.99
CA SER A 537 3.30 25.02 1.29
C SER A 537 3.08 25.31 2.77
N VAL A 538 3.96 24.81 3.65
CA VAL A 538 3.82 24.97 5.11
C VAL A 538 4.61 26.18 5.58
N LYS A 539 3.92 27.11 6.21
CA LYS A 539 4.55 28.23 6.93
C LYS A 539 4.73 27.85 8.39
N TRP A 540 5.90 28.14 8.94
CA TRP A 540 6.23 27.83 10.32
C TRP A 540 6.28 29.09 11.17
N GLU A 541 5.68 28.99 12.35
CA GLU A 541 5.75 30.00 13.40
C GLU A 541 6.44 29.37 14.61
N PHE A 542 7.53 29.98 15.06
CA PHE A 542 8.31 29.50 16.21
C PHE A 542 8.08 30.42 17.42
N ARG A 543 7.71 29.83 18.55
CA ARG A 543 7.59 30.54 19.84
C ARG A 543 8.49 29.89 20.87
N GLY A 544 9.23 30.71 21.61
CA GLY A 544 10.19 30.25 22.63
C GLY A 544 11.59 29.91 22.11
N PHE A 545 11.78 29.84 20.80
CA PHE A 545 13.09 29.62 20.17
C PHE A 545 13.17 30.30 18.79
N GLU A 546 14.38 30.42 18.27
CA GLU A 546 14.69 30.90 16.93
C GLU A 546 15.10 29.70 16.07
N GLY A 547 14.52 29.59 14.87
CA GLY A 547 14.73 28.46 13.98
C GLY A 547 14.37 28.79 12.54
N THR A 548 14.74 27.88 11.63
CA THR A 548 14.32 27.92 10.23
C THR A 548 13.70 26.59 9.84
N ALA A 549 12.74 26.61 8.92
CA ALA A 549 12.20 25.40 8.32
C ALA A 549 12.48 25.41 6.81
N LYS A 550 13.10 24.34 6.31
CA LYS A 550 13.37 24.16 4.87
C LYS A 550 13.30 22.68 4.53
N ASP A 551 12.70 22.34 3.39
CA ASP A 551 12.63 20.97 2.85
C ASP A 551 12.09 19.93 3.86
N GLY A 552 11.15 20.35 4.71
CA GLY A 552 10.54 19.50 5.72
C GLY A 552 11.43 19.25 6.95
N VAL A 553 12.45 20.08 7.17
CA VAL A 553 13.34 20.02 8.33
C VAL A 553 13.32 21.36 9.06
N ILE A 554 13.07 21.33 10.37
CA ILE A 554 13.25 22.47 11.28
C ILE A 554 14.66 22.41 11.85
N ASN A 555 15.41 23.50 11.75
CA ASN A 555 16.69 23.69 12.42
C ASN A 555 16.52 24.71 13.54
N ILE A 556 16.88 24.34 14.76
CA ILE A 556 16.82 25.21 15.94
C ILE A 556 18.15 25.93 16.05
N HIS A 557 18.15 27.26 15.98
CA HIS A 557 19.37 28.07 16.06
C HIS A 557 19.68 28.48 17.50
N ALA A 558 18.66 28.92 18.23
CA ALA A 558 18.79 29.37 19.61
C ALA A 558 17.49 29.14 20.38
N VAL A 559 17.58 28.87 21.67
CA VAL A 559 16.44 28.77 22.60
C VAL A 559 16.45 29.98 23.51
N LYS A 560 15.30 30.65 23.69
CA LYS A 560 15.23 31.84 24.54
C LYS A 560 15.49 31.48 26.00
N GLU A 561 16.18 32.36 26.71
CA GLU A 561 16.52 32.13 28.13
C GLU A 561 15.27 31.85 28.98
N GLY A 562 15.35 30.85 29.85
CA GLY A 562 14.25 30.44 30.74
C GLY A 562 13.10 29.67 30.06
N VAL A 563 13.14 29.47 28.74
CA VAL A 563 12.10 28.71 28.02
C VAL A 563 12.31 27.20 28.19
N LYS A 564 11.33 26.55 28.81
CA LYS A 564 11.25 25.08 28.91
C LYS A 564 10.40 24.43 27.82
N THR A 565 9.52 25.19 27.17
CA THR A 565 8.62 24.70 26.12
C THR A 565 8.62 25.67 24.96
N GLY A 566 9.01 25.17 23.80
CA GLY A 566 8.98 25.85 22.52
C GLY A 566 7.87 25.30 21.66
N TYR A 567 7.31 26.12 20.79
CA TYR A 567 6.21 25.74 19.92
C TYR A 567 6.62 25.98 18.46
N ALA A 568 6.52 24.95 17.65
CA ALA A 568 6.57 25.03 16.21
C ALA A 568 5.14 24.84 15.68
N ILE A 569 4.51 25.92 15.20
CA ILE A 569 3.15 25.88 14.66
C ILE A 569 3.25 25.81 13.15
N ALA A 570 2.86 24.68 12.57
CA ALA A 570 2.71 24.53 11.13
C ALA A 570 1.41 25.23 10.71
N ARG A 571 1.48 26.02 9.63
CA ARG A 571 0.32 26.68 9.03
C ARG A 571 0.23 26.40 7.54
N TYR A 572 -0.93 25.90 7.12
CA TYR A 572 -1.29 25.73 5.72
C TYR A 572 -2.65 26.38 5.46
N ASP A 573 -2.71 27.36 4.56
CA ASP A 573 -3.92 28.16 4.28
C ASP A 573 -4.62 28.68 5.56
N GLY A 574 -3.84 29.00 6.59
CA GLY A 574 -4.33 29.43 7.90
C GLY A 574 -4.78 28.30 8.83
N TYR A 575 -4.97 27.07 8.33
CA TYR A 575 -5.14 25.87 9.16
C TYR A 575 -3.86 25.59 9.94
N SER A 576 -3.95 25.22 11.22
CA SER A 576 -2.80 25.09 12.10
C SER A 576 -2.67 23.70 12.73
N ALA A 577 -1.45 23.27 12.98
CA ALA A 577 -1.12 22.09 13.78
C ALA A 577 0.07 22.44 14.68
N LEU A 578 0.09 21.89 15.89
CA LEU A 578 1.10 22.20 16.90
C LEU A 578 2.13 21.07 16.98
N LEU A 579 3.40 21.42 16.88
CA LEU A 579 4.51 20.62 17.37
C LEU A 579 5.08 21.28 18.62
N THR A 580 4.92 20.61 19.75
CA THR A 580 5.49 21.06 21.03
C THR A 580 6.90 20.49 21.17
N LEU A 581 7.86 21.38 21.40
CA LEU A 581 9.26 21.05 21.68
C LEU A 581 9.54 21.39 23.13
N THR A 582 10.35 20.60 23.82
CA THR A 582 10.62 20.86 25.24
C THR A 582 12.10 20.80 25.57
N ALA A 583 12.59 21.79 26.33
CA ALA A 583 13.99 21.84 26.76
C ALA A 583 14.17 20.86 27.92
N GLY A 584 15.20 20.03 27.85
CA GLY A 584 15.36 18.93 28.78
C GLY A 584 14.39 17.77 28.52
N SER A 585 13.77 17.67 27.33
CA SER A 585 13.36 16.36 26.85
C SER A 585 14.64 15.54 26.72
N SER A 586 14.82 14.64 27.66
CA SER A 586 15.95 13.74 27.59
C SER A 586 15.63 12.66 26.57
N GLN A 587 16.61 12.37 25.73
CA GLN A 587 16.75 11.02 25.22
C GLN A 587 17.53 10.26 26.27
N GLN A 588 17.04 9.09 26.63
CA GLN A 588 17.81 8.14 27.42
C GLN A 588 18.06 6.94 26.53
N LEU A 589 19.34 6.68 26.25
CA LEU A 589 19.77 5.38 25.78
C LEU A 589 19.40 4.36 26.86
N PHE A 590 18.48 3.48 26.50
CA PHE A 590 17.97 2.44 27.38
C PHE A 590 18.83 1.18 27.29
N GLU A 591 19.22 0.80 26.07
CA GLU A 591 20.05 -0.37 25.80
C GLU A 591 20.75 -0.19 24.45
N ASP A 592 22.08 -0.31 24.44
CA ASP A 592 22.96 -0.31 23.26
C ASP A 592 23.57 -1.70 23.00
N PHE A 593 23.30 -2.67 23.87
CA PHE A 593 23.81 -4.03 23.82
C PHE A 593 25.33 -4.20 23.91
N GLU A 594 26.09 -3.14 24.22
CA GLU A 594 27.54 -3.24 24.42
C GLU A 594 27.88 -3.87 25.77
N ASN A 595 27.02 -3.67 26.77
CA ASN A 595 27.18 -4.21 28.12
C ASN A 595 25.84 -4.66 28.70
N VAL A 596 25.28 -5.73 28.12
CA VAL A 596 23.94 -6.24 28.45
C VAL A 596 23.85 -6.74 29.89
N LYS A 597 22.97 -6.13 30.70
CA LYS A 597 22.76 -6.48 32.12
C LYS A 597 21.49 -7.28 32.39
N VAL A 598 20.67 -7.48 31.38
CA VAL A 598 19.37 -8.16 31.49
C VAL A 598 19.38 -9.44 30.67
N ALA A 599 18.75 -10.49 31.19
CA ALA A 599 18.62 -11.74 30.44
C ALA A 599 17.69 -11.52 29.25
N ILE A 600 18.17 -11.80 28.04
CA ILE A 600 17.35 -11.80 26.83
C ILE A 600 17.18 -13.25 26.39
N THR A 601 15.93 -13.70 26.35
CA THR A 601 15.58 -15.09 26.03
C THR A 601 14.65 -15.13 24.83
N PRO A 602 14.79 -16.13 23.94
CA PRO A 602 13.84 -16.28 22.86
C PRO A 602 12.51 -16.78 23.39
N SER A 603 11.42 -16.34 22.77
CA SER A 603 10.09 -16.94 22.91
C SER A 603 9.38 -16.89 21.57
N SER A 604 8.28 -17.60 21.43
CA SER A 604 7.58 -17.70 20.16
C SER A 604 6.08 -17.94 20.33
N VAL A 605 5.32 -17.51 19.33
CA VAL A 605 3.90 -17.81 19.19
C VAL A 605 3.61 -18.18 17.74
N PRO A 606 2.94 -19.31 17.45
CA PRO A 606 2.65 -20.38 18.40
C PRO A 606 3.95 -21.10 18.83
N SER A 607 3.88 -21.96 19.84
CA SER A 607 5.06 -22.58 20.49
C SER A 607 5.96 -23.38 19.55
N GLU A 608 5.44 -23.79 18.39
CA GLU A 608 6.15 -24.53 17.36
C GLU A 608 7.18 -23.66 16.65
N VAL A 609 6.98 -22.34 16.55
CA VAL A 609 7.93 -21.41 15.94
C VAL A 609 9.25 -21.47 16.70
N THR A 610 10.35 -21.58 15.96
CA THR A 610 11.69 -21.52 16.56
C THR A 610 12.16 -20.07 16.59
N ALA A 611 12.65 -19.63 17.75
CA ALA A 611 13.22 -18.30 17.94
C ALA A 611 14.59 -18.43 18.60
N GLY A 612 15.52 -17.57 18.22
CA GLY A 612 16.86 -17.50 18.81
C GLY A 612 17.23 -16.07 19.10
N THR A 613 17.92 -15.83 20.22
CA THR A 613 18.49 -14.52 20.54
C THR A 613 19.99 -14.64 20.73
N GLY A 614 20.74 -13.61 20.39
CA GLY A 614 22.18 -13.53 20.60
C GLY A 614 22.71 -12.13 20.39
N PHE A 615 24.00 -11.92 20.58
CA PHE A 615 24.66 -10.64 20.36
C PHE A 615 25.71 -10.79 19.26
N VAL A 616 25.73 -9.86 18.30
CA VAL A 616 26.59 -9.91 17.12
C VAL A 616 27.26 -8.56 16.92
N SER A 617 28.58 -8.55 16.76
CA SER A 617 29.37 -7.36 16.43
C SER A 617 29.86 -7.43 14.98
N GLY A 618 30.28 -6.29 14.40
CA GLY A 618 30.86 -6.26 13.06
C GLY A 618 29.84 -6.17 11.92
N LEU A 619 28.63 -5.67 12.19
CA LEU A 619 27.61 -5.49 11.16
C LEU A 619 27.97 -4.34 10.21
N PRO A 620 27.70 -4.45 8.89
CA PRO A 620 27.98 -3.39 7.93
C PRO A 620 27.33 -2.06 8.31
N GLY A 621 28.12 -0.98 8.31
CA GLY A 621 27.71 0.37 8.71
C GLY A 621 27.76 0.63 10.22
N ARG A 622 28.06 -0.39 11.04
CA ARG A 622 28.27 -0.32 12.49
C ARG A 622 29.30 -1.37 12.94
N GLU A 623 30.47 -1.33 12.33
CA GLU A 623 31.48 -2.40 12.42
C GLU A 623 32.06 -2.58 13.83
N THR A 624 31.94 -1.57 14.69
CA THR A 624 32.46 -1.59 16.06
C THR A 624 31.39 -1.78 17.14
N SER A 625 30.09 -1.78 16.78
CA SER A 625 29.00 -1.96 17.75
C SER A 625 28.54 -3.41 17.83
N THR A 626 27.91 -3.75 18.94
CA THR A 626 27.29 -5.04 19.23
C THR A 626 25.78 -4.87 19.19
N ALA A 627 25.08 -5.63 18.35
CA ALA A 627 23.63 -5.57 18.24
C ALA A 627 22.95 -6.85 18.78
N LEU A 628 21.73 -6.71 19.28
CA LEU A 628 20.86 -7.84 19.60
C LEU A 628 20.35 -8.49 18.31
N ARG A 629 20.75 -9.72 18.06
CA ARG A 629 20.20 -10.58 17.01
C ARG A 629 18.94 -11.27 17.50
N LEU A 630 17.86 -11.18 16.74
CA LEU A 630 16.69 -12.04 16.83
C LEU A 630 16.59 -12.89 15.57
N GLN A 631 16.79 -14.19 15.74
CA GLN A 631 16.56 -15.19 14.72
C GLN A 631 15.13 -15.70 14.85
N TYR A 632 14.48 -15.89 13.72
CA TYR A 632 13.15 -16.47 13.65
C TYR A 632 13.15 -17.59 12.62
N ASP A 633 12.39 -18.64 12.91
CA ASP A 633 12.03 -19.69 11.96
C ASP A 633 10.56 -20.06 12.19
N PHE A 634 9.75 -19.59 11.25
CA PHE A 634 8.31 -19.77 11.16
C PHE A 634 7.91 -21.03 10.40
N SER A 635 8.87 -21.78 9.83
CA SER A 635 8.60 -22.99 9.02
C SER A 635 8.05 -24.15 9.85
N THR A 636 8.35 -24.17 11.14
CA THR A 636 7.96 -25.23 12.08
C THR A 636 6.51 -25.14 12.56
N SER A 637 5.80 -24.05 12.24
CA SER A 637 4.39 -23.84 12.59
C SER A 637 3.49 -23.89 11.35
N ALA A 638 2.25 -24.37 11.51
CA ALA A 638 1.22 -24.28 10.47
C ALA A 638 0.93 -22.82 10.05
N GLU A 639 0.58 -22.61 8.78
CA GLU A 639 0.31 -21.29 8.17
C GLU A 639 -1.15 -20.81 8.35
N ASP A 640 -1.81 -21.22 9.44
CA ASP A 640 -3.23 -20.93 9.69
C ASP A 640 -3.44 -19.73 10.63
N ARG A 641 -2.36 -19.12 11.13
CA ARG A 641 -2.35 -18.06 12.15
C ARG A 641 -1.13 -17.13 12.03
N THR A 642 -1.19 -15.99 12.72
CA THR A 642 -0.01 -15.12 12.88
C THR A 642 1.07 -15.84 13.67
N LYS A 643 2.30 -15.79 13.16
CA LYS A 643 3.50 -16.34 13.79
C LYS A 643 4.37 -15.19 14.30
N ALA A 644 5.08 -15.37 15.40
CA ALA A 644 5.94 -14.36 15.98
C ALA A 644 7.10 -14.99 16.76
N ALA A 645 8.27 -14.38 16.62
CA ALA A 645 9.48 -14.72 17.36
C ALA A 645 9.87 -13.50 18.17
N TYR A 646 10.13 -13.70 19.46
CA TYR A 646 10.30 -12.65 20.45
C TYR A 646 11.70 -12.71 21.06
N ALA A 647 12.35 -11.55 21.16
CA ALA A 647 13.42 -11.34 22.12
C ALA A 647 12.80 -10.83 23.42
N MET A 648 12.64 -11.72 24.40
CA MET A 648 12.02 -11.43 25.70
C MET A 648 13.03 -10.84 26.67
N PHE A 649 12.75 -9.65 27.18
CA PHE A 649 13.58 -8.98 28.17
C PHE A 649 13.19 -9.45 29.57
N ASN A 650 14.09 -10.16 30.26
CA ASN A 650 13.92 -10.69 31.62
C ASN A 650 12.62 -11.49 31.87
N GLY A 651 12.04 -12.09 30.82
CA GLY A 651 10.79 -12.86 30.82
C GLY A 651 9.50 -12.05 31.07
N GLN A 652 9.50 -11.18 32.07
CA GLN A 652 8.37 -10.34 32.48
C GLN A 652 8.53 -8.85 32.07
N GLY A 653 9.54 -8.56 31.27
CA GLY A 653 9.91 -7.22 30.83
C GLY A 653 10.82 -6.47 31.79
N VAL A 654 11.52 -5.47 31.23
CA VAL A 654 12.39 -4.55 31.97
C VAL A 654 11.68 -3.22 32.09
N ALA A 655 11.67 -2.66 33.30
CA ALA A 655 11.02 -1.37 33.56
C ALA A 655 11.66 -0.27 32.70
N LEU A 656 10.83 0.43 31.94
CA LEU A 656 11.26 1.65 31.29
C LEU A 656 11.29 2.75 32.37
N PRO A 657 12.39 3.50 32.52
CA PRO A 657 12.43 4.62 33.44
C PRO A 657 11.32 5.62 33.10
N GLY A 658 10.76 6.31 34.09
CA GLY A 658 9.82 7.42 33.88
C GLY A 658 8.59 7.10 33.00
N GLN A 659 8.20 8.07 32.17
CA GLN A 659 7.05 7.99 31.26
C GLN A 659 7.44 8.42 29.83
N PRO A 660 8.15 7.57 29.08
CA PRO A 660 8.56 7.91 27.72
C PRO A 660 7.36 8.04 26.80
N THR A 661 7.36 9.04 25.91
CA THR A 661 6.31 9.28 24.91
C THR A 661 6.64 8.68 23.55
N ARG A 662 7.92 8.37 23.27
CA ARG A 662 8.32 7.59 22.10
C ARG A 662 9.40 6.57 22.42
N LEU A 663 9.44 5.54 21.60
CA LEU A 663 10.47 4.49 21.58
C LEU A 663 11.12 4.50 20.20
N SER A 664 12.43 4.72 20.12
CA SER A 664 13.21 4.52 18.91
C SER A 664 14.09 3.29 19.03
N VAL A 665 14.25 2.57 17.94
CA VAL A 665 15.14 1.40 17.83
C VAL A 665 15.81 1.44 16.47
N GLU A 666 17.12 1.25 16.43
CA GLU A 666 17.85 1.03 15.19
C GLU A 666 17.68 -0.42 14.76
N VAL A 667 17.25 -0.62 13.51
CA VAL A 667 16.93 -1.96 13.01
C VAL A 667 17.68 -2.23 11.72
N TYR A 668 18.52 -3.27 11.73
CA TYR A 668 19.08 -3.84 10.52
C TYR A 668 18.06 -4.81 9.91
N GLY A 669 17.44 -4.39 8.81
CA GLY A 669 16.41 -5.16 8.13
C GLY A 669 16.98 -6.26 7.22
N ASP A 670 16.22 -7.34 7.06
CA ASP A 670 16.51 -8.49 6.18
C ASP A 670 15.62 -8.50 4.92
N ALA A 671 14.88 -7.42 4.65
CA ALA A 671 13.89 -7.31 3.57
C ALA A 671 12.83 -8.43 3.52
N SER A 672 12.56 -9.12 4.64
CA SER A 672 11.62 -10.25 4.70
C SER A 672 10.14 -9.88 4.51
N GLY A 673 9.79 -8.60 4.62
CA GLY A 673 8.39 -8.14 4.58
C GLY A 673 7.57 -8.49 5.81
N HIS A 674 8.18 -9.04 6.86
CA HIS A 674 7.52 -9.26 8.17
C HIS A 674 7.26 -7.94 8.89
N MET A 675 6.42 -7.96 9.93
CA MET A 675 6.26 -6.82 10.84
C MET A 675 7.36 -6.81 11.89
N VAL A 676 7.80 -5.62 12.29
CA VAL A 676 8.69 -5.41 13.44
C VAL A 676 7.92 -4.64 14.50
N ARG A 677 7.91 -5.15 15.74
CA ARG A 677 7.06 -4.63 16.82
C ARG A 677 7.75 -4.69 18.18
N ALA A 678 7.27 -3.88 19.10
CA ALA A 678 7.59 -3.96 20.53
C ALA A 678 6.34 -4.39 21.31
N MET A 679 6.52 -5.16 22.39
CA MET A 679 5.47 -5.44 23.37
C MET A 679 5.77 -4.67 24.63
N ILE A 680 4.83 -3.81 25.03
CA ILE A 680 4.95 -2.98 26.24
C ILE A 680 3.85 -3.40 27.20
N THR A 681 4.23 -3.82 28.40
CA THR A 681 3.28 -4.14 29.48
C THR A 681 3.09 -2.91 30.34
N ASP A 682 1.84 -2.50 30.54
CA ASP A 682 1.50 -1.36 31.39
C ASP A 682 1.37 -1.72 32.87
N ALA A 683 1.19 -0.72 33.74
CA ALA A 683 1.04 -0.90 35.18
C ALA A 683 -0.24 -1.67 35.58
N ALA A 684 -1.23 -1.75 34.70
CA ALA A 684 -2.42 -2.59 34.89
C ALA A 684 -2.18 -4.06 34.50
N GLY A 685 -0.98 -4.38 34.01
CA GLY A 685 -0.60 -5.71 33.55
C GLY A 685 -1.07 -6.04 32.13
N LYS A 686 -1.54 -5.04 31.37
CA LYS A 686 -2.01 -5.23 29.99
C LYS A 686 -0.85 -5.07 29.01
N ASP A 687 -0.75 -6.01 28.07
CA ASP A 687 0.21 -5.95 26.97
C ASP A 687 -0.34 -5.10 25.82
N HIS A 688 0.48 -4.18 25.31
CA HIS A 688 0.21 -3.36 24.13
C HIS A 688 1.20 -3.71 23.03
N LEU A 689 0.69 -4.01 21.83
CA LEU A 689 1.49 -4.31 20.65
C LEU A 689 1.80 -3.02 19.91
N VAL A 690 3.02 -2.54 20.06
CA VAL A 690 3.49 -1.28 19.48
C VAL A 690 4.14 -1.55 18.13
N ASP A 691 3.55 -1.04 17.05
CA ASP A 691 4.08 -1.17 15.69
C ASP A 691 5.32 -0.29 15.49
N LEU A 692 6.47 -0.90 15.17
CA LEU A 692 7.70 -0.19 14.76
C LEU A 692 7.77 -0.11 13.22
N ALA A 693 7.46 -1.21 12.53
CA ALA A 693 7.29 -1.26 11.08
C ALA A 693 6.24 -2.29 10.67
N LYS A 694 5.36 -1.90 9.72
CA LYS A 694 4.31 -2.78 9.18
C LYS A 694 4.79 -3.75 8.11
N SER A 695 5.95 -3.47 7.51
CA SER A 695 6.62 -4.35 6.56
C SER A 695 8.12 -4.04 6.57
N LEU A 696 8.93 -5.05 6.81
CA LEU A 696 10.39 -5.01 6.80
C LEU A 696 10.90 -5.16 5.37
N ASN A 697 10.78 -4.10 4.57
CA ASN A 697 11.02 -4.11 3.12
C ASN A 697 12.35 -3.47 2.69
N TRP A 698 13.34 -3.44 3.59
CA TRP A 698 14.67 -2.89 3.33
C TRP A 698 15.77 -3.82 3.84
N HIS A 699 16.95 -3.69 3.27
CA HIS A 699 18.20 -4.23 3.80
C HIS A 699 19.00 -3.11 4.45
N GLY A 700 19.71 -3.41 5.54
CA GLY A 700 20.57 -2.44 6.25
C GLY A 700 19.88 -1.68 7.37
N TRP A 701 20.62 -0.73 7.97
CA TRP A 701 20.18 0.04 9.15
C TRP A 701 19.10 1.08 8.82
N LYS A 702 18.10 1.15 9.69
CA LYS A 702 17.06 2.17 9.69
C LYS A 702 16.54 2.42 11.10
N THR A 703 16.47 3.67 11.50
CA THR A 703 15.79 4.07 12.74
C THR A 703 14.28 3.89 12.62
N LEU A 704 13.69 3.08 13.48
CA LEU A 704 12.24 2.96 13.63
C LEU A 704 11.81 3.69 14.90
N THR A 705 10.77 4.53 14.79
CA THR A 705 10.25 5.29 15.92
C THR A 705 8.76 5.05 16.08
N ALA A 706 8.35 4.60 17.27
CA ALA A 706 6.96 4.44 17.64
C ALA A 706 6.50 5.56 18.59
N ASP A 707 5.31 6.10 18.32
CA ASP A 707 4.61 7.02 19.21
C ASP A 707 3.85 6.22 20.29
N LEU A 708 4.34 6.27 21.53
CA LEU A 708 3.73 5.57 22.65
C LEU A 708 2.44 6.25 23.12
N THR A 709 2.24 7.53 22.79
CA THR A 709 1.01 8.27 23.15
C THR A 709 -0.20 7.87 22.33
N ALA A 710 0.01 7.20 21.20
CA ALA A 710 -1.04 6.59 20.39
C ALA A 710 -1.67 5.35 21.08
N TYR A 711 -1.08 4.87 22.18
CA TYR A 711 -1.55 3.72 22.95
C TYR A 711 -2.04 4.17 24.33
N PRO A 712 -3.13 3.61 24.86
CA PRO A 712 -3.68 3.98 26.17
C PRO A 712 -2.87 3.34 27.31
N LEU A 713 -1.59 3.72 27.46
CA LEU A 713 -0.65 3.17 28.43
C LEU A 713 -0.87 3.74 29.84
N VAL A 714 -0.77 2.87 30.85
CA VAL A 714 -0.70 3.25 32.27
C VAL A 714 0.73 3.03 32.78
N TYR A 715 1.40 4.09 33.25
CA TYR A 715 2.79 4.00 33.72
C TYR A 715 2.89 3.62 35.21
N PRO A 716 4.01 3.03 35.68
CA PRO A 716 5.22 2.68 34.92
C PRO A 716 4.99 1.49 33.97
N VAL A 717 5.69 1.50 32.84
CA VAL A 717 5.60 0.45 31.81
C VAL A 717 6.87 -0.39 31.77
N LYS A 718 6.78 -1.59 31.21
CA LYS A 718 7.92 -2.48 30.96
C LYS A 718 8.03 -2.78 29.47
N LEU A 719 9.25 -2.72 28.91
CA LEU A 719 9.52 -3.32 27.62
C LEU A 719 9.63 -4.83 27.82
N LYS A 720 8.64 -5.56 27.31
CA LYS A 720 8.54 -7.02 27.45
C LYS A 720 9.30 -7.74 26.34
N SER A 721 9.17 -7.27 25.10
CA SER A 721 9.89 -7.85 23.97
C SER A 721 10.06 -6.90 22.79
N LEU A 722 11.12 -7.10 22.01
CA LEU A 722 11.16 -6.75 20.59
C LEU A 722 10.90 -8.02 19.78
N TYR A 723 10.08 -7.95 18.74
CA TYR A 723 9.67 -9.15 18.03
C TYR A 723 9.39 -8.93 16.55
N VAL A 724 9.66 -9.97 15.78
CA VAL A 724 9.27 -10.08 14.38
C VAL A 724 7.99 -10.90 14.34
N ALA A 725 7.01 -10.44 13.57
CA ALA A 725 5.77 -11.17 13.37
C ALA A 725 5.42 -11.31 11.90
N SER A 726 4.98 -12.50 11.53
CA SER A 726 4.43 -12.80 10.23
C SER A 726 2.91 -12.96 10.34
N PRO A 727 2.13 -11.95 9.94
CA PRO A 727 0.68 -12.08 9.83
C PRO A 727 0.29 -13.26 8.96
N LYS A 728 -0.82 -13.92 9.29
CA LYS A 728 -1.36 -15.04 8.50
C LYS A 728 -1.51 -14.66 7.02
N GLU A 729 -2.03 -13.48 6.75
CA GLU A 729 -2.23 -12.97 5.40
C GLU A 729 -0.87 -12.70 4.74
N GLY A 730 -0.64 -13.37 3.62
CA GLY A 730 0.63 -13.33 2.88
C GLY A 730 1.80 -13.98 3.63
N GLN A 731 1.54 -14.85 4.61
CA GLN A 731 2.59 -15.53 5.38
C GLN A 731 3.48 -16.42 4.51
N ALA A 732 2.87 -17.18 3.59
CA ALA A 732 3.57 -17.99 2.60
C ALA A 732 4.48 -17.16 1.67
N ASP A 733 4.22 -15.86 1.59
CA ASP A 733 4.89 -14.94 0.67
C ASP A 733 6.18 -14.36 1.27
N ARG A 734 6.42 -14.59 2.57
CA ARG A 734 7.55 -14.06 3.32
C ARG A 734 8.54 -15.18 3.65
N PRO A 735 9.85 -14.89 3.72
CA PRO A 735 10.84 -15.88 4.17
C PRO A 735 10.45 -16.48 5.51
N ALA A 736 10.40 -17.82 5.60
CA ALA A 736 10.03 -18.49 6.83
C ALA A 736 11.06 -18.28 7.94
N TYR A 737 12.33 -18.14 7.57
CA TYR A 737 13.43 -17.90 8.50
C TYR A 737 14.21 -16.64 8.10
N GLY A 738 14.88 -16.06 9.09
CA GLY A 738 15.72 -14.90 8.89
C GLY A 738 16.21 -14.37 10.23
N GLU A 739 16.83 -13.21 10.17
CA GLU A 739 17.38 -12.56 11.34
C GLU A 739 17.30 -11.04 11.22
N VAL A 740 16.86 -10.43 12.31
CA VAL A 740 16.78 -8.98 12.44
C VAL A 740 17.67 -8.58 13.60
N TYR A 741 18.37 -7.47 13.42
CA TYR A 741 19.24 -6.92 14.45
C TYR A 741 18.67 -5.63 15.01
N PHE A 742 18.68 -5.52 16.33
CA PHE A 742 18.23 -4.35 17.06
C PHE A 742 19.44 -3.73 17.76
N ASP A 743 19.55 -2.42 17.66
CA ASP A 743 20.58 -1.62 18.31
C ASP A 743 19.97 -0.29 18.79
N ASP A 744 20.66 0.42 19.68
CA ASP A 744 20.29 1.73 20.22
C ASP A 744 18.78 1.88 20.54
N ILE A 745 18.31 1.19 21.58
CA ILE A 745 16.97 1.45 22.10
C ILE A 745 17.00 2.80 22.82
N VAL A 746 16.34 3.80 22.26
CA VAL A 746 16.28 5.16 22.79
C VAL A 746 14.87 5.50 23.25
N LEU A 747 14.76 5.89 24.52
CA LEU A 747 13.53 6.39 25.12
C LEU A 747 13.50 7.90 25.01
N HIS A 748 12.38 8.42 24.53
CA HIS A 748 12.17 9.86 24.41
C HIS A 748 11.20 10.28 25.49
N TYR A 749 11.67 11.15 26.37
CA TYR A 749 10.82 11.73 27.42
C TYR A 749 10.28 13.07 26.97
N PRO A 750 9.02 13.37 27.27
CA PRO A 750 8.63 14.77 27.33
C PRO A 750 9.52 15.44 28.39
N ALA A 751 9.96 16.69 28.20
CA ALA A 751 10.60 17.35 29.33
C ALA A 751 9.65 17.34 30.52
N ALA A 752 10.20 17.21 31.74
CA ALA A 752 9.43 17.40 32.95
C ALA A 752 8.64 18.70 32.81
N SER A 753 7.31 18.59 32.72
CA SER A 753 6.44 19.74 32.57
C SER A 753 6.76 20.70 33.71
N GLY A 754 7.34 21.86 33.40
CA GLY A 754 7.56 22.88 34.42
C GLY A 754 6.24 23.11 35.14
N GLU A 755 6.26 23.20 36.47
CA GLU A 755 5.08 23.40 37.31
C GLU A 755 4.06 24.30 36.61
N GLN A 756 2.96 23.69 36.16
CA GLN A 756 1.83 24.44 35.66
C GLN A 756 1.26 25.15 36.88
N LYS A 757 1.25 26.50 36.87
CA LYS A 757 0.60 27.27 37.93
C LYS A 757 -0.82 26.75 38.14
N SER A 758 -1.04 26.01 39.22
CA SER A 758 -2.36 25.54 39.65
C SER A 758 -3.03 26.64 40.46
N SER A 759 -3.49 27.67 39.75
CA SER A 759 -4.24 28.76 40.36
C SER A 759 -5.73 28.46 40.22
N THR A 760 -6.48 28.37 41.31
CA THR A 760 -7.95 28.37 41.22
C THR A 760 -8.43 29.77 40.88
N VAL A 761 -9.18 29.91 39.78
CA VAL A 761 -9.79 31.19 39.36
C VAL A 761 -11.29 31.12 39.58
N VAL A 762 -11.83 32.00 40.44
CA VAL A 762 -13.27 32.13 40.70
C VAL A 762 -13.76 33.45 40.16
N LEU A 763 -14.75 33.45 39.28
CA LEU A 763 -15.34 34.67 38.72
C LEU A 763 -16.85 34.70 38.97
N ALA A 764 -17.39 35.86 39.35
CA ALA A 764 -18.81 36.08 39.54
C ALA A 764 -19.45 36.72 38.29
N ILE A 765 -20.58 36.19 37.85
CA ILE A 765 -21.32 36.73 36.69
C ILE A 765 -21.85 38.13 37.01
N GLY A 766 -21.63 39.08 36.09
CA GLY A 766 -22.01 40.48 36.25
C GLY A 766 -21.05 41.30 37.13
N SER A 767 -20.01 40.70 37.71
CA SER A 767 -19.03 41.40 38.55
C SER A 767 -17.65 41.49 37.89
N ARG A 768 -16.97 42.63 38.06
CA ARG A 768 -15.56 42.78 37.69
C ARG A 768 -14.62 42.24 38.77
N GLN A 769 -15.12 41.74 39.90
CA GLN A 769 -14.27 41.14 40.92
C GLN A 769 -14.18 39.62 40.71
N ALA A 770 -12.95 39.12 40.61
CA ALA A 770 -12.59 37.71 40.59
C ALA A 770 -11.70 37.37 41.79
N LYS A 771 -11.50 36.08 42.06
CA LYS A 771 -10.49 35.59 43.00
C LYS A 771 -9.51 34.67 42.28
N VAL A 772 -8.21 34.88 42.49
CA VAL A 772 -7.13 34.00 42.00
C VAL A 772 -6.39 33.48 43.22
N GLY A 773 -6.43 32.16 43.45
CA GLY A 773 -5.84 31.56 44.65
C GLY A 773 -6.41 32.15 45.95
N GLY A 774 -7.68 32.58 45.93
CA GLY A 774 -8.36 33.23 47.05
C GLY A 774 -8.18 34.76 47.14
N GLN A 775 -7.23 35.36 46.41
CA GLN A 775 -6.97 36.81 46.44
C GLN A 775 -7.84 37.57 45.44
N PRO A 776 -8.41 38.74 45.81
CA PRO A 776 -9.26 39.51 44.92
C PRO A 776 -8.47 40.15 43.77
N VAL A 777 -9.02 40.06 42.55
CA VAL A 777 -8.46 40.66 41.33
C VAL A 777 -9.58 41.34 40.54
N THR A 778 -9.30 42.53 40.01
CA THR A 778 -10.26 43.29 39.19
C THR A 778 -10.10 42.98 37.70
N LEU A 779 -11.20 42.70 37.03
CA LEU A 779 -11.30 42.37 35.60
C LEU A 779 -11.60 43.61 34.75
N ASP A 780 -11.05 43.64 33.54
CA ASP A 780 -11.35 44.66 32.54
C ASP A 780 -12.81 44.61 32.06
N VAL A 781 -13.42 43.43 32.00
CA VAL A 781 -14.82 43.23 31.62
C VAL A 781 -15.41 42.16 32.52
N ALA A 782 -16.65 42.34 32.97
CA ALA A 782 -17.34 41.37 33.80
C ALA A 782 -17.75 40.14 32.95
N PRO A 783 -17.64 38.92 33.50
CA PRO A 783 -18.30 37.74 32.95
C PRO A 783 -19.79 37.97 32.75
N PHE A 784 -20.36 37.38 31.70
CA PHE A 784 -21.82 37.39 31.49
C PHE A 784 -22.33 36.04 31.04
N ALA A 785 -23.63 35.80 31.23
CA ALA A 785 -24.34 34.66 30.67
C ALA A 785 -25.26 35.16 29.56
N LYS A 786 -25.26 34.48 28.42
CA LYS A 786 -26.14 34.79 27.28
C LYS A 786 -26.56 33.48 26.60
N ASP A 787 -27.85 33.31 26.36
CA ASP A 787 -28.43 32.15 25.68
C ASP A 787 -27.98 30.80 26.29
N GLY A 788 -27.85 30.75 27.62
CA GLY A 788 -27.40 29.56 28.35
C GLY A 788 -25.88 29.31 28.33
N VAL A 789 -25.10 30.20 27.70
CA VAL A 789 -23.63 30.11 27.60
C VAL A 789 -22.97 31.18 28.46
N THR A 790 -21.98 30.78 29.25
CA THR A 790 -21.18 31.70 30.08
C THR A 790 -19.92 32.15 29.36
N TYR A 791 -19.73 33.46 29.29
CA TYR A 791 -18.64 34.14 28.60
C TYR A 791 -17.68 34.75 29.59
N LEU A 792 -16.39 34.39 29.49
CA LEU A 792 -15.33 34.91 30.34
C LEU A 792 -14.24 35.63 29.55
N PRO A 793 -13.56 36.65 30.12
CA PRO A 793 -12.42 37.29 29.50
C PRO A 793 -11.27 36.30 29.27
N LEU A 794 -11.04 35.92 28.01
CA LEU A 794 -10.14 34.83 27.64
C LEU A 794 -8.70 35.07 28.11
N ARG A 795 -8.17 36.28 27.88
CA ARG A 795 -6.80 36.63 28.24
C ARG A 795 -6.57 36.51 29.74
N PHE A 796 -7.49 37.03 30.55
CA PHE A 796 -7.38 36.91 32.00
C PHE A 796 -7.31 35.45 32.44
N VAL A 797 -8.25 34.62 31.96
CA VAL A 797 -8.30 33.20 32.32
C VAL A 797 -7.03 32.47 31.88
N ALA A 798 -6.57 32.69 30.63
CA ALA A 798 -5.37 32.06 30.10
C ALA A 798 -4.12 32.48 30.88
N ASP A 799 -3.91 33.79 31.10
CA ASP A 799 -2.73 34.33 31.81
C ASP A 799 -2.64 33.76 33.24
N GLN A 800 -3.76 33.65 33.96
CA GLN A 800 -3.79 33.12 35.33
C GLN A 800 -3.56 31.60 35.42
N LEU A 801 -3.82 30.88 34.33
CA LEU A 801 -3.78 29.40 34.27
C LEU A 801 -2.59 28.87 33.44
N GLY A 802 -1.57 29.71 33.26
CA GLY A 802 -0.31 29.33 32.59
C GLY A 802 -0.42 29.18 31.07
N GLY A 803 -1.44 29.76 30.47
CA GLY A 803 -1.57 29.91 29.03
C GLY A 803 -1.07 31.27 28.54
N SER A 804 -0.90 31.39 27.23
CA SER A 804 -0.65 32.65 26.55
C SER A 804 -1.68 32.85 25.44
N THR A 805 -2.09 34.10 25.23
CA THR A 805 -3.06 34.46 24.20
C THR A 805 -2.46 35.46 23.22
N ASP A 806 -2.77 35.26 21.95
CA ASP A 806 -2.37 36.15 20.88
C ASP A 806 -3.58 36.49 20.00
N TRP A 807 -3.65 37.74 19.55
CA TRP A 807 -4.76 38.25 18.74
C TRP A 807 -4.24 38.73 17.40
N ASP A 808 -4.71 38.08 16.34
CA ASP A 808 -4.49 38.50 14.97
C ASP A 808 -5.72 39.29 14.49
N ALA A 809 -5.54 40.61 14.40
CA ALA A 809 -6.60 41.52 13.97
C ALA A 809 -6.99 41.34 12.49
N GLN A 810 -6.08 40.88 11.63
CA GLN A 810 -6.34 40.70 10.20
C GLN A 810 -7.25 39.49 9.97
N THR A 811 -6.94 38.38 10.64
CA THR A 811 -7.73 37.15 10.51
C THR A 811 -8.83 37.02 11.57
N LYS A 812 -8.97 38.02 12.45
CA LYS A 812 -9.86 38.03 13.63
C LYS A 812 -9.76 36.72 14.42
N LYS A 813 -8.53 36.26 14.61
CA LYS A 813 -8.20 34.97 15.20
C LYS A 813 -7.58 35.17 16.56
N VAL A 814 -8.06 34.41 17.54
CA VAL A 814 -7.40 34.26 18.82
C VAL A 814 -6.67 32.93 18.84
N THR A 815 -5.39 32.98 19.18
CA THR A 815 -4.54 31.81 19.41
C THR A 815 -4.28 31.69 20.90
N VAL A 816 -4.54 30.51 21.47
CA VAL A 816 -4.24 30.20 22.86
C VAL A 816 -3.27 29.03 22.91
N LEU A 817 -2.16 29.20 23.62
CA LEU A 817 -1.18 28.15 23.87
C LEU A 817 -1.10 27.87 25.36
N ARG A 818 -1.20 26.59 25.75
CA ARG A 818 -1.03 26.15 27.14
C ARG A 818 -0.47 24.73 27.16
N GLY A 819 0.71 24.55 27.74
CA GLY A 819 1.34 23.22 27.84
C GLY A 819 1.63 22.63 26.46
N ASP A 820 0.93 21.57 26.09
CA ASP A 820 0.99 20.90 24.78
C ASP A 820 -0.24 21.20 23.89
N ARG A 821 -1.00 22.25 24.23
CA ARG A 821 -2.27 22.57 23.59
C ARG A 821 -2.25 23.90 22.86
N LEU A 822 -2.69 23.85 21.61
CA LEU A 822 -3.06 24.96 20.75
C LEU A 822 -4.58 24.95 20.59
N LEU A 823 -5.19 26.10 20.84
CA LEU A 823 -6.58 26.40 20.51
C LEU A 823 -6.63 27.65 19.66
N GLU A 824 -7.22 27.55 18.46
CA GLU A 824 -7.49 28.72 17.62
C GLU A 824 -9.00 28.89 17.42
N LEU A 825 -9.48 30.10 17.72
CA LEU A 825 -10.86 30.53 17.48
C LEU A 825 -10.86 31.70 16.51
N ARG A 826 -11.80 31.70 15.56
CA ARG A 826 -12.00 32.82 14.64
C ARG A 826 -13.40 33.40 14.81
N PHE A 827 -13.50 34.72 14.88
CA PHE A 827 -14.80 35.39 14.95
C PHE A 827 -15.62 35.12 13.69
N GLY A 828 -16.92 34.83 13.86
CA GLY A 828 -17.83 34.52 12.75
C GLY A 828 -17.74 33.08 12.24
N GLN A 829 -16.96 32.21 12.88
CA GLN A 829 -16.89 30.79 12.54
C GLN A 829 -17.47 29.91 13.67
N GLU A 830 -18.12 28.83 13.29
CA GLU A 830 -18.72 27.83 14.20
C GLU A 830 -17.79 26.65 14.47
N THR A 831 -16.50 26.80 14.15
CA THR A 831 -15.48 25.77 14.34
C THR A 831 -14.25 26.35 15.00
N ILE A 832 -13.55 25.50 15.74
CA ILE A 832 -12.24 25.78 16.35
C ILE A 832 -11.22 24.76 15.85
N ILE A 833 -9.94 25.15 15.90
CA ILE A 833 -8.83 24.22 15.68
C ILE A 833 -8.18 23.91 17.01
N VAL A 834 -8.07 22.63 17.34
CA VAL A 834 -7.42 22.12 18.57
C VAL A 834 -6.33 21.14 18.17
N ASN A 835 -5.06 21.51 18.37
CA ASN A 835 -3.90 20.66 18.02
C ASN A 835 -3.97 20.03 16.61
N GLY A 836 -4.42 20.77 15.59
CA GLY A 836 -4.57 20.23 14.24
C GLY A 836 -5.94 19.65 13.91
N GLU A 837 -6.84 19.50 14.87
CA GLU A 837 -8.17 18.93 14.65
C GLU A 837 -9.25 20.01 14.61
N ARG A 838 -10.09 19.98 13.59
CA ARG A 838 -11.25 20.87 13.50
C ARG A 838 -12.38 20.30 14.34
N LYS A 839 -12.90 21.11 15.26
CA LYS A 839 -14.06 20.77 16.09
C LYS A 839 -15.17 21.81 15.95
N SER A 840 -16.42 21.37 16.10
CA SER A 840 -17.56 22.29 16.21
C SER A 840 -17.47 23.08 17.52
N ALA A 841 -17.80 24.36 17.45
CA ALA A 841 -17.91 25.25 18.59
C ALA A 841 -19.40 25.56 18.83
N PRO A 842 -19.96 25.22 20.01
CA PRO A 842 -21.38 25.44 20.31
C PRO A 842 -21.75 26.94 20.42
N ALA A 843 -20.76 27.84 20.47
CA ALA A 843 -20.98 29.27 20.57
C ALA A 843 -19.75 30.06 20.08
N GLN A 844 -19.99 31.22 19.46
CA GLN A 844 -18.93 32.09 18.93
C GLN A 844 -18.29 32.99 20.00
N PRO A 845 -17.02 33.42 19.84
CA PRO A 845 -16.42 34.45 20.68
C PRO A 845 -17.16 35.80 20.59
N TYR A 846 -17.18 36.55 21.68
CA TYR A 846 -17.73 37.90 21.78
C TYR A 846 -16.61 38.94 21.95
N ALA A 847 -16.79 40.10 21.34
CA ALA A 847 -15.93 41.26 21.56
C ALA A 847 -16.71 42.30 22.36
N GLU A 848 -16.25 42.63 23.56
CA GLU A 848 -16.86 43.65 24.40
C GLU A 848 -15.78 44.58 24.94
N LYS A 849 -15.93 45.90 24.73
CA LYS A 849 -15.01 46.94 25.22
C LYS A 849 -13.51 46.64 24.91
N GLY A 850 -13.23 46.09 23.73
CA GLY A 850 -11.86 45.73 23.33
C GLY A 850 -11.29 44.49 24.05
N ARG A 851 -12.14 43.63 24.61
CA ARG A 851 -11.78 42.33 25.18
C ARG A 851 -12.52 41.20 24.48
N THR A 852 -11.83 40.09 24.26
CA THR A 852 -12.43 38.87 23.73
C THR A 852 -12.95 38.01 24.88
N LEU A 853 -14.24 37.70 24.84
CA LEU A 853 -14.88 36.76 25.74
C LEU A 853 -15.24 35.49 24.98
N VAL A 854 -15.03 34.34 25.62
CA VAL A 854 -15.22 33.03 25.00
C VAL A 854 -16.15 32.16 25.84
N PRO A 855 -16.88 31.21 25.21
CA PRO A 855 -17.61 30.19 25.93
C PRO A 855 -16.63 29.40 26.81
N ILE A 856 -16.76 29.54 28.13
CA ILE A 856 -15.69 29.07 29.02
C ILE A 856 -15.53 27.56 28.98
N ARG A 857 -16.63 26.81 28.97
CA ARG A 857 -16.58 25.35 28.94
C ARG A 857 -15.83 24.85 27.70
N LEU A 858 -16.13 25.42 26.53
CA LEU A 858 -15.45 25.11 25.28
C LEU A 858 -13.94 25.33 25.40
N VAL A 859 -13.52 26.51 25.86
CA VAL A 859 -12.10 26.86 25.87
C VAL A 859 -11.33 26.12 26.96
N SER A 860 -11.86 26.08 28.18
CA SER A 860 -11.19 25.43 29.31
C SER A 860 -11.04 23.92 29.11
N GLU A 861 -12.08 23.22 28.65
CA GLU A 861 -11.98 21.76 28.42
C GLU A 861 -10.97 21.44 27.31
N GLN A 862 -10.97 22.20 26.21
CA GLN A 862 -9.98 22.00 25.15
C GLN A 862 -8.57 22.36 25.61
N LEU A 863 -8.39 23.19 26.63
CA LEU A 863 -7.10 23.51 27.24
C LEU A 863 -6.73 22.61 28.43
N GLY A 864 -7.56 21.62 28.76
CA GLY A 864 -7.29 20.64 29.82
C GLY A 864 -7.57 21.16 31.23
N LEU A 865 -8.49 22.12 31.35
CA LEU A 865 -8.92 22.74 32.59
C LEU A 865 -10.33 22.26 32.94
N ARG A 866 -10.62 22.16 34.24
CA ARG A 866 -11.94 21.84 34.76
C ARG A 866 -12.72 23.12 35.03
N VAL A 867 -14.01 23.11 34.70
CA VAL A 867 -14.94 24.22 34.95
C VAL A 867 -16.10 23.75 35.80
N ASP A 868 -16.26 24.35 36.97
CA ASP A 868 -17.39 24.10 37.88
C ASP A 868 -18.28 25.36 37.95
N TRP A 869 -19.59 25.19 37.74
CA TRP A 869 -20.58 26.27 37.83
C TRP A 869 -21.37 26.16 39.13
N ASN A 870 -21.39 27.22 39.94
CA ASN A 870 -22.22 27.32 41.13
C ASN A 870 -23.41 28.27 40.86
N LYS A 871 -24.60 27.69 40.76
CA LYS A 871 -25.84 28.42 40.47
C LYS A 871 -26.30 29.31 41.63
N GLU A 872 -26.09 28.90 42.88
CA GLU A 872 -26.54 29.65 44.07
C GLU A 872 -25.78 30.97 44.21
N ASN A 873 -24.48 30.94 43.88
CA ASN A 873 -23.59 32.10 44.02
C ASN A 873 -23.36 32.85 42.70
N ASN A 874 -23.92 32.38 41.58
CA ASN A 874 -23.62 32.86 40.23
C ASN A 874 -22.11 32.96 39.95
N THR A 875 -21.34 31.94 40.34
CA THR A 875 -19.88 31.90 40.17
C THR A 875 -19.41 30.75 39.28
N VAL A 876 -18.36 31.01 38.49
CA VAL A 876 -17.60 30.01 37.73
C VAL A 876 -16.27 29.79 38.43
N THR A 877 -15.91 28.54 38.68
CA THR A 877 -14.58 28.15 39.19
C THR A 877 -13.82 27.39 38.11
N ILE A 878 -12.56 27.75 37.90
CA ILE A 878 -11.66 27.14 36.90
C ILE A 878 -10.39 26.68 37.60
N GLN A 879 -9.96 25.44 37.31
CA GLN A 879 -8.80 24.79 37.90
C GLN A 879 -8.09 23.86 36.93
#